data_AF-A0A937SY91-F1
#
_entry.id   AF-A0A937SY91-F1
#
_cell.length_a   1.000
_cell.length_b   1.000
_cell.length_c   1.000
_cell.angle_alpha   90.00
_cell.angle_beta   90.00
_cell.angle_gamma   90.00
#
_symmetry.space_group_name_H-M   'P 1'
#
loop_
_entity.id
_entity.type
_entity.pdbx_description
1 polymer ?
#
loop_
_entity_poly.entity_id
_entity_poly.type
_entity_poly.pdbx_seq_one_letter_code
_entity_poly.pdbx_strand_id
1 'polypeptide(L)'
;MNTHMKAQMKRHLLTGISLILSVGHPLLMAEQAPIPWVADNGEMRLHDAPHGEKMAGGLGWTLFVTDDGFRLGKRAHVCFPEWYFRSWVWCGAEPCADRLDLGLFRPSGLTATTGKFEATWAGMIFNESYREDGEPRFFKAHVSRLSPAVLLEFDARSINLFEKARVGGYAKLDPKHKHANQEPWAGDWPGSLLPKHLVVGGERGCKIVPRARLPFRLSPDDRWILCWYGDASRLRADAAPGHMTIRTDCPVLIAFSHPPVSIQAEEDHLRLDYEDPGPKSLAVLPLLGERLPRAVAGEKPRRFPAHVGFPRGSHGYRFAELPATEDWTAQLPPRVLAMCRQWYRRLGHFPIEVTETFHYLPETDESVIAGEIRFVKVHEHGVRFAPLPPMLAMAAHKEFSALSLSAQPVDTGLVSKWGPYSGYVDSSSYRVSIKGLNRYVLQRRRTLPEAKEPATVRKAFDEEVEKVVRAGILSPWHAIVCMNAAGQANYMHCWGNDTRRQAWGNPAENLYYITQCLDIASPDLNRELLELAKAWQKKYPAEKNCHMPYGKDAPREHYRNRIGAALPSRSLNFHFIHNVIPVESLYFLAEYYHALGEAPPAFPRIIEPYARRSDWASLGFRRAPKLFKARERPSALTAPYSEGLHFDVMDKEVGRGGVDDLNRFFAGAIGHVRLARLLGDGEQERIGRYYLARSAVLRYAMECWKEYLYEKDFIGLPEPPENPRVFHGEGLLHVFERRSPHDDALCVWEMDEFNLTLRVTEPFSEWSSRLKAYWHVVPEVGRFLHDHLRERVSRQAELLERSLPEWYSAYADCVIAGEHFHLRPEDPYQYFMVHAWVRKTDAETLWKYADLPYVNTGDWYYIHKLAETIKAYRGVSWE
;
A
#
# COMPACT_ATOMS: atom_id res chain seq x y z
N MET A 1 -20.90 -32.52 31.27
CA MET A 1 -20.75 -32.70 29.81
C MET A 1 -19.33 -32.33 29.36
N ASN A 2 -18.29 -32.93 29.99
CA ASN A 2 -16.89 -32.59 29.69
C ASN A 2 -15.91 -33.71 30.15
N THR A 3 -16.07 -34.91 29.60
CA THR A 3 -15.18 -36.05 29.91
C THR A 3 -14.90 -36.99 28.73
N HIS A 4 -15.35 -36.68 27.52
CA HIS A 4 -15.23 -37.58 26.36
C HIS A 4 -14.14 -37.20 25.34
N MET A 5 -13.48 -36.05 25.48
CA MET A 5 -12.51 -35.56 24.48
C MET A 5 -11.04 -35.86 24.79
N LYS A 6 -10.72 -36.44 25.96
CA LYS A 6 -9.32 -36.75 26.36
C LYS A 6 -8.87 -38.19 26.05
N ALA A 7 -9.77 -39.07 25.61
CA ALA A 7 -9.46 -40.48 25.37
C ALA A 7 -9.06 -40.81 23.90
N GLN A 8 -9.28 -39.90 22.95
CA GLN A 8 -9.05 -40.18 21.51
C GLN A 8 -7.68 -39.71 20.99
N MET A 9 -6.97 -38.83 21.69
CA MET A 9 -5.64 -38.34 21.27
C MET A 9 -4.46 -39.23 21.72
N LYS A 10 -4.69 -40.30 22.47
CA LYS A 10 -3.60 -41.16 23.01
C LYS A 10 -3.32 -42.44 22.20
N ARG A 11 -4.00 -42.66 21.07
CA ARG A 11 -3.85 -43.89 20.24
C ARG A 11 -3.10 -43.73 18.91
N HIS A 12 -2.59 -42.54 18.56
CA HIS A 12 -1.81 -42.32 17.33
C HIS A 12 -0.31 -42.02 17.55
N LEU A 13 0.23 -42.34 18.73
CA LEU A 13 1.64 -42.02 19.08
C LEU A 13 2.50 -43.24 19.43
N LEU A 14 2.03 -44.46 19.14
CA LEU A 14 2.76 -45.70 19.43
C LEU A 14 2.60 -46.72 18.29
N THR A 15 3.24 -46.47 17.16
CA THR A 15 3.65 -47.50 16.18
C THR A 15 4.54 -46.85 15.13
N GLY A 16 5.86 -47.05 15.23
CA GLY A 16 6.79 -46.59 14.20
C GLY A 16 8.21 -46.27 14.66
N ILE A 17 8.81 -47.06 15.54
CA ILE A 17 10.28 -47.08 15.70
C ILE A 17 10.73 -48.53 15.61
N SER A 18 11.35 -48.90 14.48
CA SER A 18 12.43 -49.88 14.43
C SER A 18 13.13 -49.88 13.06
N LEU A 19 14.46 -49.92 13.13
CA LEU A 19 15.48 -50.15 12.10
C LEU A 19 15.76 -49.03 11.08
N ILE A 20 16.97 -48.46 11.15
CA ILE A 20 18.08 -48.77 10.22
C ILE A 20 19.38 -48.21 10.83
N LEU A 21 20.37 -49.10 11.00
CA LEU A 21 21.80 -48.78 11.18
C LEU A 21 22.52 -49.02 9.84
N SER A 22 23.40 -48.06 9.50
CA SER A 22 24.54 -48.11 8.56
C SER A 22 24.37 -48.68 7.15
N VAL A 23 24.56 -47.85 6.11
CA VAL A 23 25.69 -47.91 5.14
C VAL A 23 25.78 -46.53 4.46
N GLY A 24 26.99 -45.98 4.33
CA GLY A 24 27.25 -44.72 3.63
C GLY A 24 27.01 -44.84 2.12
N HIS A 25 26.10 -44.00 1.61
CA HIS A 25 25.98 -43.65 0.19
C HIS A 25 25.77 -42.14 0.09
N PRO A 26 26.31 -41.47 -0.95
CA PRO A 26 26.08 -40.05 -1.17
C PRO A 26 24.58 -39.84 -1.40
N LEU A 27 23.96 -39.02 -0.55
CA LEU A 27 22.59 -38.55 -0.68
C LEU A 27 22.43 -37.83 -2.02
N LEU A 28 21.94 -38.56 -3.03
CA LEU A 28 21.18 -37.95 -4.11
C LEU A 28 20.04 -37.20 -3.46
N MET A 29 20.12 -35.86 -3.43
CA MET A 29 19.00 -35.02 -3.01
C MET A 29 17.83 -35.36 -3.93
N ALA A 30 16.89 -36.16 -3.43
CA ALA A 30 15.62 -36.37 -4.08
C ALA A 30 15.02 -34.97 -4.34
N GLU A 31 14.66 -34.69 -5.59
CA GLU A 31 13.94 -33.48 -5.96
C GLU A 31 12.76 -33.35 -5.00
N GLN A 32 12.82 -32.37 -4.10
CA GLN A 32 11.73 -32.10 -3.17
C GLN A 32 10.51 -31.74 -4.01
N ALA A 33 9.51 -32.62 -4.00
CA ALA A 33 8.26 -32.39 -4.71
C ALA A 33 7.69 -31.02 -4.29
N PRO A 34 7.11 -30.25 -5.23
CA PRO A 34 6.38 -29.03 -4.90
C PRO A 34 5.38 -29.28 -3.80
N ILE A 35 5.63 -28.70 -2.62
CA ILE A 35 4.64 -28.67 -1.55
C ILE A 35 3.67 -27.56 -1.94
N PRO A 36 2.39 -27.86 -2.23
CA PRO A 36 1.39 -26.85 -2.47
C PRO A 36 1.23 -26.05 -1.18
N TRP A 37 1.93 -24.92 -1.11
CA TRP A 37 1.84 -24.01 0.01
C TRP A 37 0.59 -23.16 -0.18
N VAL A 38 -0.54 -23.74 0.19
CA VAL A 38 -1.72 -22.95 0.51
C VAL A 38 -1.45 -22.41 1.90
N ALA A 39 -0.70 -21.31 1.99
CA ALA A 39 -0.86 -20.52 3.19
C ALA A 39 -2.35 -20.27 3.38
N ASP A 40 -2.76 -20.13 4.63
CA ASP A 40 -3.95 -19.39 5.03
C ASP A 40 -3.75 -17.90 4.59
N ASN A 41 -3.54 -17.72 3.28
CA ASN A 41 -3.25 -16.51 2.57
C ASN A 41 -4.48 -15.66 2.82
N GLY A 42 -4.26 -14.50 3.42
CA GLY A 42 -5.34 -13.70 3.94
C GLY A 42 -6.52 -13.57 2.99
N GLU A 43 -7.66 -14.16 3.34
CA GLU A 43 -8.91 -13.98 2.62
C GLU A 43 -9.19 -12.49 2.42
N MET A 44 -9.53 -12.06 1.20
CA MET A 44 -10.03 -10.71 0.93
C MET A 44 -11.11 -10.33 1.94
N ARG A 45 -11.07 -9.09 2.42
CA ARG A 45 -11.96 -8.64 3.49
C ARG A 45 -13.04 -7.74 2.93
N LEU A 46 -14.22 -7.88 3.53
CA LEU A 46 -15.23 -6.87 3.46
C LEU A 46 -14.90 -5.72 4.40
N HIS A 47 -15.17 -4.51 3.92
CA HIS A 47 -15.06 -3.30 4.71
C HIS A 47 -16.42 -2.64 4.79
N ASP A 48 -16.70 -2.02 5.93
CA ASP A 48 -17.88 -1.20 6.08
C ASP A 48 -17.69 0.14 5.37
N ALA A 49 -18.58 0.46 4.45
CA ALA A 49 -18.73 1.79 3.89
C ALA A 49 -19.40 2.73 4.92
N PRO A 50 -19.21 4.06 4.84
CA PRO A 50 -19.85 5.03 5.74
C PRO A 50 -21.38 4.96 5.78
N HIS A 51 -22.01 4.42 4.73
CA HIS A 51 -23.46 4.25 4.62
C HIS A 51 -23.94 2.85 5.04
N GLY A 52 -23.09 2.05 5.69
CA GLY A 52 -23.43 0.70 6.17
C GLY A 52 -23.29 -0.42 5.12
N GLU A 53 -23.09 -0.07 3.85
CA GLU A 53 -22.84 -1.03 2.77
C GLU A 53 -21.53 -1.80 3.03
N LYS A 54 -21.44 -3.05 2.56
CA LYS A 54 -20.16 -3.78 2.54
C LYS A 54 -19.45 -3.47 1.24
N MET A 55 -18.13 -3.28 1.27
CA MET A 55 -17.34 -3.05 0.05
C MET A 55 -16.15 -4.01 -0.08
N ALA A 56 -15.83 -4.34 -1.32
CA ALA A 56 -14.69 -5.15 -1.73
C ALA A 56 -13.91 -4.44 -2.85
N GLY A 57 -12.61 -4.26 -2.65
CA GLY A 57 -11.75 -3.68 -3.68
C GLY A 57 -11.47 -4.70 -4.78
N GLY A 58 -11.64 -4.34 -6.04
CA GLY A 58 -11.09 -5.04 -7.19
C GLY A 58 -9.88 -4.30 -7.76
N LEU A 59 -9.33 -4.81 -8.87
CA LEU A 59 -8.20 -4.16 -9.54
C LEU A 59 -8.61 -2.86 -10.26
N GLY A 60 -9.79 -2.83 -10.91
CA GLY A 60 -10.31 -1.65 -11.61
C GLY A 60 -11.58 -1.04 -10.99
N TRP A 61 -12.44 -1.86 -10.37
CA TRP A 61 -13.64 -1.41 -9.66
C TRP A 61 -13.52 -1.65 -8.16
N THR A 62 -14.30 -0.92 -7.37
CA THR A 62 -14.69 -1.29 -6.01
C THR A 62 -16.16 -1.70 -6.05
N LEU A 63 -16.47 -2.90 -5.59
CA LEU A 63 -17.85 -3.38 -5.47
C LEU A 63 -18.41 -2.95 -4.12
N PHE A 64 -19.63 -2.46 -4.12
CA PHE A 64 -20.45 -2.30 -2.93
C PHE A 64 -21.60 -3.29 -2.98
N VAL A 65 -21.78 -4.03 -1.90
CA VAL A 65 -22.90 -4.93 -1.71
C VAL A 65 -23.99 -4.16 -1.00
N THR A 66 -25.13 -4.07 -1.65
CA THR A 66 -26.35 -3.42 -1.16
C THR A 66 -27.46 -4.45 -1.10
N ASP A 67 -28.50 -4.19 -0.32
CA ASP A 67 -29.65 -5.10 -0.24
C ASP A 67 -30.30 -5.31 -1.62
N ASP A 68 -30.26 -4.30 -2.50
CA ASP A 68 -30.90 -4.33 -3.82
C ASP A 68 -29.99 -4.84 -4.95
N GLY A 69 -28.75 -5.28 -4.65
CA GLY A 69 -27.79 -5.77 -5.64
C GLY A 69 -26.39 -5.18 -5.49
N PHE A 70 -25.66 -5.03 -6.60
CA PHE A 70 -24.25 -4.63 -6.57
C PHE A 70 -24.01 -3.27 -7.19
N ARG A 71 -23.37 -2.37 -6.45
CA ARG A 71 -22.98 -1.05 -6.93
C ARG A 71 -21.50 -1.03 -7.29
N LEU A 72 -21.16 -0.46 -8.44
CA LEU A 72 -19.78 -0.36 -8.91
C LEU A 72 -19.25 1.06 -8.74
N GLY A 73 -18.23 1.20 -7.91
CA GLY A 73 -17.50 2.45 -7.74
C GLY A 73 -16.10 2.39 -8.33
N LYS A 74 -15.59 3.50 -8.82
CA LYS A 74 -14.17 3.65 -9.15
C LYS A 74 -13.68 5.00 -8.63
N ARG A 75 -12.47 5.05 -8.09
CA ARG A 75 -11.89 6.35 -7.73
C ARG A 75 -11.53 7.12 -8.99
N ALA A 76 -11.80 8.41 -9.02
CA ALA A 76 -11.54 9.20 -10.22
C ALA A 76 -10.03 9.31 -10.59
N HIS A 77 -9.11 8.98 -9.68
CA HIS A 77 -7.66 9.13 -9.91
C HIS A 77 -6.79 8.44 -8.83
N VAL A 78 -5.51 8.26 -9.14
CA VAL A 78 -4.42 7.97 -8.17
C VAL A 78 -4.25 9.20 -7.28
N CYS A 79 -4.54 9.13 -5.98
CA CYS A 79 -4.59 10.33 -5.14
C CYS A 79 -3.19 10.92 -4.88
N PHE A 80 -3.02 12.21 -5.17
CA PHE A 80 -1.97 13.10 -4.64
C PHE A 80 -2.59 13.98 -3.55
N PRO A 81 -2.74 13.50 -2.30
CA PRO A 81 -3.35 14.32 -1.26
C PRO A 81 -2.41 15.48 -0.86
N GLU A 82 -2.71 16.70 -1.28
CA GLU A 82 -2.14 17.93 -0.69
C GLU A 82 -3.07 18.50 0.39
N TRP A 83 -2.52 18.79 1.57
CA TRP A 83 -3.24 18.89 2.85
C TRP A 83 -3.89 20.22 3.22
N TYR A 84 -3.89 21.24 2.36
CA TYR A 84 -4.47 22.52 2.78
C TYR A 84 -6.02 22.44 2.81
N PHE A 85 -6.52 22.12 4.01
CA PHE A 85 -7.90 22.03 4.52
C PHE A 85 -8.77 20.78 4.23
N ARG A 86 -9.24 20.16 5.33
CA ARG A 86 -10.45 19.31 5.55
C ARG A 86 -10.76 18.15 4.57
N SER A 87 -9.99 17.90 3.52
CA SER A 87 -10.19 16.77 2.60
C SER A 87 -9.85 15.40 3.19
N TRP A 88 -9.25 15.36 4.38
CA TRP A 88 -8.72 14.13 4.96
C TRP A 88 -9.71 13.17 5.59
N VAL A 89 -10.85 13.68 6.05
CA VAL A 89 -12.00 12.83 6.38
C VAL A 89 -12.51 12.13 5.10
N TRP A 90 -12.20 12.67 3.92
CA TRP A 90 -12.82 12.27 2.65
C TRP A 90 -11.89 11.39 1.80
N CYS A 91 -10.61 11.71 1.66
CA CYS A 91 -9.73 10.99 0.72
C CYS A 91 -9.03 9.75 1.30
N GLY A 92 -8.85 9.68 2.63
CA GLY A 92 -8.12 8.60 3.30
C GLY A 92 -8.93 7.82 4.34
N ALA A 93 -9.95 8.45 4.95
CA ALA A 93 -10.77 7.86 6.01
C ALA A 93 -12.17 7.42 5.54
N GLU A 94 -12.67 7.95 4.43
CA GLU A 94 -13.94 7.51 3.86
C GLU A 94 -13.69 6.93 2.47
N PRO A 95 -13.63 5.59 2.36
CA PRO A 95 -13.54 4.92 1.08
C PRO A 95 -14.53 5.44 0.03
N CYS A 96 -15.65 6.05 0.41
CA CYS A 96 -16.76 6.41 -0.47
C CYS A 96 -16.75 7.83 -1.05
N ALA A 97 -15.95 8.77 -0.54
CA ALA A 97 -16.12 10.19 -0.88
C ALA A 97 -15.62 10.60 -2.29
N ASP A 98 -14.64 9.87 -2.86
CA ASP A 98 -13.96 10.25 -4.11
C ASP A 98 -14.26 9.30 -5.29
N ARG A 99 -15.43 8.65 -5.28
CA ARG A 99 -15.76 7.61 -6.26
C ARG A 99 -16.73 8.11 -7.32
N LEU A 100 -16.40 7.83 -8.58
CA LEU A 100 -17.40 7.61 -9.63
C LEU A 100 -18.23 6.40 -9.19
N ASP A 101 -19.50 6.63 -8.91
CA ASP A 101 -20.46 5.57 -8.65
C ASP A 101 -21.26 5.35 -9.93
N LEU A 102 -21.02 4.22 -10.60
CA LEU A 102 -21.72 3.86 -11.82
C LEU A 102 -23.18 3.52 -11.57
N GLY A 103 -23.63 3.37 -10.33
CA GLY A 103 -24.96 2.89 -9.99
C GLY A 103 -25.00 1.40 -9.71
N LEU A 104 -26.24 0.94 -9.50
CA LEU A 104 -26.63 -0.39 -9.12
C LEU A 104 -26.79 -1.28 -10.37
N PHE A 105 -26.28 -2.50 -10.24
CA PHE A 105 -26.43 -3.59 -11.17
C PHE A 105 -27.26 -4.66 -10.48
N ARG A 106 -28.45 -4.94 -11.01
CA ARG A 106 -29.36 -5.93 -10.42
C ARG A 106 -30.31 -6.54 -11.43
N PRO A 107 -30.71 -7.81 -11.27
CA PRO A 107 -31.88 -8.35 -11.96
C PRO A 107 -33.13 -7.51 -11.68
N SER A 108 -34.00 -7.31 -12.68
CA SER A 108 -35.17 -6.42 -12.55
C SER A 108 -36.20 -6.85 -11.48
N GLY A 109 -36.16 -8.11 -11.05
CA GLY A 109 -37.02 -8.68 -9.98
C GLY A 109 -36.30 -8.94 -8.64
N LEU A 110 -35.03 -8.56 -8.48
CA LEU A 110 -34.31 -8.77 -7.23
C LEU A 110 -34.94 -7.94 -6.10
N THR A 111 -35.49 -8.61 -5.10
CA THR A 111 -35.92 -8.04 -3.82
C THR A 111 -34.88 -8.35 -2.75
N ALA A 112 -34.74 -7.43 -1.78
CA ALA A 112 -33.67 -7.42 -0.78
C ALA A 112 -33.26 -8.79 -0.23
N THR A 113 -31.97 -9.14 -0.33
CA THR A 113 -31.41 -10.37 0.26
C THR A 113 -30.10 -10.15 1.00
N THR A 114 -29.84 -11.02 1.98
CA THR A 114 -28.56 -11.11 2.68
C THR A 114 -27.69 -12.19 2.02
N GLY A 115 -26.75 -11.77 1.18
CA GLY A 115 -25.86 -12.67 0.48
C GLY A 115 -24.82 -13.35 1.37
N LYS A 116 -24.38 -14.51 0.90
CA LYS A 116 -23.14 -15.14 1.38
C LYS A 116 -21.98 -14.64 0.53
N PHE A 117 -20.80 -14.53 1.13
CA PHE A 117 -19.59 -14.26 0.40
C PHE A 117 -18.54 -15.33 0.66
N GLU A 118 -17.72 -15.59 -0.35
CA GLU A 118 -16.50 -16.38 -0.28
C GLU A 118 -15.34 -15.45 -0.63
N ALA A 119 -14.23 -15.60 0.08
CA ALA A 119 -13.06 -14.77 -0.13
C ALA A 119 -11.83 -15.65 -0.35
N THR A 120 -11.05 -15.30 -1.36
CA THR A 120 -9.68 -15.78 -1.53
C THR A 120 -8.75 -14.59 -1.34
N TRP A 121 -7.45 -14.81 -1.30
CA TRP A 121 -6.48 -13.72 -1.23
C TRP A 121 -6.37 -12.87 -2.52
N ALA A 122 -6.99 -13.33 -3.63
CA ALA A 122 -6.99 -12.65 -4.91
C ALA A 122 -8.41 -12.33 -5.44
N GLY A 123 -9.47 -12.63 -4.70
CA GLY A 123 -10.83 -12.33 -5.13
C GLY A 123 -11.89 -12.49 -4.05
N MET A 124 -13.08 -11.97 -4.31
CA MET A 124 -14.29 -12.22 -3.53
C MET A 124 -15.43 -12.61 -4.45
N ILE A 125 -16.26 -13.54 -3.98
CA ILE A 125 -17.45 -14.01 -4.66
C ILE A 125 -18.64 -13.70 -3.76
N PHE A 126 -19.59 -12.92 -4.25
CA PHE A 126 -20.85 -12.62 -3.58
C PHE A 126 -21.95 -13.42 -4.22
N ASN A 127 -22.74 -14.14 -3.42
CA ASN A 127 -23.83 -14.98 -3.89
C ASN A 127 -25.14 -14.53 -3.25
N GLU A 128 -26.06 -14.10 -4.10
CA GLU A 128 -27.44 -13.77 -3.75
C GLU A 128 -28.37 -14.79 -4.40
N SER A 129 -29.43 -15.16 -3.68
CA SER A 129 -30.52 -16.00 -4.19
C SER A 129 -31.82 -15.25 -4.04
N TYR A 130 -32.63 -15.16 -5.09
CA TYR A 130 -33.90 -14.43 -5.05
C TYR A 130 -35.01 -15.21 -5.76
N ARG A 131 -36.21 -14.65 -5.85
CA ARG A 131 -37.31 -15.25 -6.62
C ARG A 131 -37.80 -14.31 -7.71
N GLU A 132 -37.99 -14.84 -8.90
CA GLU A 132 -38.61 -14.16 -10.05
C GLU A 132 -39.76 -15.03 -10.53
N ASP A 133 -40.98 -14.47 -10.58
CA ASP A 133 -42.21 -15.22 -10.90
C ASP A 133 -42.42 -16.47 -10.03
N GLY A 134 -41.98 -16.42 -8.77
CA GLY A 134 -42.07 -17.52 -7.82
C GLY A 134 -40.95 -18.56 -7.92
N GLU A 135 -40.14 -18.55 -8.98
CA GLU A 135 -39.03 -19.48 -9.19
C GLU A 135 -37.74 -19.00 -8.52
N PRO A 136 -36.94 -19.88 -7.89
CA PRO A 136 -35.65 -19.51 -7.31
C PRO A 136 -34.64 -19.15 -8.42
N ARG A 137 -33.94 -18.05 -8.21
CA ARG A 137 -32.93 -17.45 -9.09
C ARG A 137 -31.65 -17.18 -8.34
N PHE A 138 -30.56 -16.93 -9.07
CA PHE A 138 -29.28 -16.54 -8.48
C PHE A 138 -28.74 -15.25 -9.09
N PHE A 139 -27.99 -14.51 -8.29
CA PHE A 139 -27.18 -13.39 -8.74
C PHE A 139 -25.84 -13.41 -8.01
N LYS A 140 -24.75 -13.42 -8.77
CA LYS A 140 -23.40 -13.54 -8.24
C LYS A 140 -22.50 -12.45 -8.78
N ALA A 141 -21.61 -11.92 -7.94
CA ALA A 141 -20.54 -11.03 -8.38
C ALA A 141 -19.17 -11.58 -7.99
N HIS A 142 -18.25 -11.63 -8.96
CA HIS A 142 -16.84 -11.89 -8.73
C HIS A 142 -16.07 -10.58 -8.82
N VAL A 143 -15.44 -10.20 -7.70
CA VAL A 143 -14.50 -9.09 -7.61
C VAL A 143 -13.11 -9.67 -7.55
N SER A 144 -12.32 -9.46 -8.59
CA SER A 144 -11.01 -10.08 -8.70
C SER A 144 -9.87 -9.06 -8.62
N ARG A 145 -8.77 -9.44 -7.98
CA ARG A 145 -7.47 -8.78 -8.07
C ARG A 145 -6.73 -9.16 -9.34
N LEU A 146 -7.15 -10.26 -9.97
CA LEU A 146 -6.60 -10.80 -11.21
C LEU A 146 -7.19 -10.13 -12.46
N SER A 147 -8.28 -9.38 -12.34
CA SER A 147 -8.94 -8.72 -13.47
C SER A 147 -9.35 -7.30 -13.11
N PRO A 148 -9.14 -6.30 -14.00
CA PRO A 148 -9.69 -4.96 -13.81
C PRO A 148 -11.21 -4.92 -13.91
N ALA A 149 -11.84 -5.98 -14.45
CA ALA A 149 -13.29 -6.09 -14.56
C ALA A 149 -13.93 -6.74 -13.32
N VAL A 150 -15.26 -6.57 -13.19
CA VAL A 150 -16.12 -7.36 -12.29
C VAL A 150 -16.96 -8.29 -13.16
N LEU A 151 -17.07 -9.57 -12.77
CA LEU A 151 -17.94 -10.54 -13.44
C LEU A 151 -19.24 -10.67 -12.65
N LEU A 152 -20.36 -10.46 -13.31
CA LEU A 152 -21.69 -10.72 -12.79
C LEU A 152 -22.22 -12.02 -13.41
N GLU A 153 -22.78 -12.94 -12.63
CA GLU A 153 -23.49 -14.12 -13.13
C GLU A 153 -24.94 -14.12 -12.62
N PHE A 154 -25.92 -14.41 -13.46
CA PHE A 154 -27.34 -14.45 -13.10
C PHE A 154 -28.15 -15.34 -14.03
N ASP A 155 -29.40 -15.64 -13.69
CA ASP A 155 -30.31 -16.41 -14.54
C ASP A 155 -31.65 -15.72 -14.86
N ALA A 156 -31.75 -14.43 -14.56
CA ALA A 156 -32.89 -13.56 -14.84
C ALA A 156 -33.21 -13.37 -16.34
N ARG A 157 -34.44 -12.94 -16.64
CA ARG A 157 -34.84 -12.47 -17.98
C ARG A 157 -34.34 -11.07 -18.30
N SER A 158 -34.11 -10.23 -17.30
CA SER A 158 -33.55 -8.91 -17.50
C SER A 158 -32.66 -8.46 -16.36
N ILE A 159 -31.72 -7.57 -16.68
CA ILE A 159 -30.83 -6.93 -15.72
C ILE A 159 -30.83 -5.41 -15.96
N ASN A 160 -30.93 -4.67 -14.86
CA ASN A 160 -30.81 -3.23 -14.82
C ASN A 160 -29.34 -2.87 -14.56
N LEU A 161 -28.83 -1.93 -15.34
CA LEU A 161 -27.47 -1.40 -15.24
C LEU A 161 -27.53 0.10 -14.94
N PHE A 162 -26.57 0.58 -14.16
CA PHE A 162 -26.42 1.98 -13.81
C PHE A 162 -27.59 2.59 -13.02
N GLU A 163 -28.43 1.76 -12.41
CA GLU A 163 -29.63 2.19 -11.69
C GLU A 163 -29.25 3.04 -10.46
N LYS A 164 -29.92 4.18 -10.25
CA LYS A 164 -29.61 5.09 -9.13
C LYS A 164 -28.11 5.42 -9.03
N ALA A 165 -27.43 5.59 -10.16
CA ALA A 165 -26.06 6.10 -10.18
C ALA A 165 -25.98 7.41 -9.38
N ARG A 166 -24.85 7.64 -8.70
CA ARG A 166 -24.63 8.85 -7.89
C ARG A 166 -23.34 9.50 -8.35
N VAL A 167 -23.26 10.82 -8.27
CA VAL A 167 -21.97 11.50 -8.39
C VAL A 167 -21.48 11.76 -6.98
N GLY A 168 -20.38 11.11 -6.58
CA GLY A 168 -19.71 11.38 -5.32
C GLY A 168 -19.33 12.87 -5.20
N GLY A 169 -19.37 13.40 -3.97
CA GLY A 169 -19.39 14.83 -3.62
C GLY A 169 -18.20 15.72 -4.04
N TYR A 170 -17.31 15.27 -4.94
CA TYR A 170 -16.31 16.12 -5.59
C TYR A 170 -16.80 16.77 -6.90
N ALA A 171 -17.99 16.43 -7.39
CA ALA A 171 -18.74 17.35 -8.25
C ALA A 171 -19.32 18.51 -7.40
N LYS A 172 -18.46 19.32 -6.75
CA LYS A 172 -18.93 20.54 -6.07
C LYS A 172 -19.28 21.59 -7.12
N LEU A 173 -20.58 21.64 -7.37
CA LEU A 173 -21.41 22.78 -7.75
C LEU A 173 -20.96 23.67 -8.91
N ASP A 174 -21.91 23.81 -9.84
CA ASP A 174 -22.14 25.06 -10.56
C ASP A 174 -21.99 26.26 -9.57
N PRO A 175 -21.19 27.29 -9.89
CA PRO A 175 -21.01 28.48 -9.06
C PRO A 175 -22.32 29.18 -8.65
N LYS A 176 -23.47 28.83 -9.24
CA LYS A 176 -24.79 29.35 -8.86
C LYS A 176 -25.41 28.72 -7.60
N HIS A 177 -24.96 27.56 -7.13
CA HIS A 177 -25.53 26.95 -5.93
C HIS A 177 -24.81 27.43 -4.66
N LYS A 178 -25.48 28.31 -3.90
CA LYS A 178 -25.00 28.80 -2.61
C LYS A 178 -24.94 27.65 -1.59
N HIS A 179 -23.94 27.72 -0.72
CA HIS A 179 -23.67 26.85 0.43
C HIS A 179 -24.93 26.51 1.25
N ALA A 180 -25.64 25.46 0.87
CA ALA A 180 -26.52 24.76 1.80
C ALA A 180 -25.62 23.91 2.71
N ASN A 181 -25.91 23.95 4.00
CA ASN A 181 -25.25 23.17 5.03
C ASN A 181 -25.22 21.67 4.66
N GLN A 182 -24.35 20.93 5.34
CA GLN A 182 -24.08 19.50 5.19
C GLN A 182 -25.28 18.57 5.47
N GLU A 183 -26.49 18.90 5.04
CA GLU A 183 -27.55 17.91 4.97
C GLU A 183 -27.15 16.84 3.96
N PRO A 184 -27.33 15.54 4.26
CA PRO A 184 -27.13 14.48 3.28
C PRO A 184 -27.99 14.83 2.06
N TRP A 185 -27.32 15.07 0.93
CA TRP A 185 -27.92 15.64 -0.27
C TRP A 185 -28.97 14.68 -0.84
N ALA A 186 -30.22 14.81 -0.39
CA ALA A 186 -31.39 14.12 -0.89
C ALA A 186 -32.13 14.92 -1.99
N GLY A 187 -31.50 15.98 -2.51
CA GLY A 187 -32.07 16.76 -3.61
C GLY A 187 -31.89 16.03 -4.94
N ASP A 188 -32.99 15.83 -5.66
CA ASP A 188 -33.02 15.36 -7.04
C ASP A 188 -32.10 16.23 -7.91
N TRP A 189 -30.96 15.67 -8.33
CA TRP A 189 -30.13 16.35 -9.30
C TRP A 189 -30.83 16.31 -10.66
N PRO A 190 -31.08 17.47 -11.31
CA PRO A 190 -31.73 17.49 -12.60
C PRO A 190 -30.77 16.94 -13.68
N GLY A 191 -30.97 15.67 -14.05
CA GLY A 191 -30.34 15.03 -15.20
C GLY A 191 -30.02 13.56 -14.99
N SER A 192 -30.42 12.72 -15.96
CA SER A 192 -30.12 11.29 -16.01
C SER A 192 -28.59 11.02 -15.96
N LEU A 193 -28.16 10.20 -15.00
CA LEU A 193 -26.78 9.70 -14.86
C LEU A 193 -26.53 8.43 -15.68
N LEU A 194 -27.29 8.26 -16.77
CA LEU A 194 -27.07 7.18 -17.70
C LEU A 194 -26.03 7.54 -18.74
N PRO A 195 -25.26 6.55 -19.23
CA PRO A 195 -24.48 6.72 -20.45
C PRO A 195 -25.35 7.32 -21.56
N LYS A 196 -24.89 8.45 -22.14
CA LYS A 196 -25.59 9.14 -23.24
C LYS A 196 -25.47 8.35 -24.54
N HIS A 197 -24.35 7.66 -24.69
CA HIS A 197 -23.96 6.97 -25.90
C HIS A 197 -23.60 5.54 -25.60
N LEU A 198 -23.97 4.63 -26.51
CA LEU A 198 -23.48 3.27 -26.49
C LEU A 198 -23.12 2.78 -27.89
N VAL A 199 -22.18 1.85 -27.95
CA VAL A 199 -21.82 1.09 -29.15
C VAL A 199 -22.09 -0.37 -28.86
N VAL A 200 -22.80 -1.03 -29.78
CA VAL A 200 -22.88 -2.50 -29.82
C VAL A 200 -21.81 -3.01 -30.78
N GLY A 201 -21.12 -4.08 -30.43
CA GLY A 201 -20.06 -4.62 -31.28
C GLY A 201 -19.94 -6.13 -31.25
N GLY A 202 -19.45 -6.66 -32.36
CA GLY A 202 -19.28 -8.09 -32.62
C GLY A 202 -18.11 -8.37 -33.54
N GLU A 203 -18.07 -9.57 -34.12
CA GLU A 203 -17.01 -9.97 -35.06
C GLU A 203 -17.05 -9.17 -36.37
N ARG A 204 -18.26 -8.84 -36.84
CA ARG A 204 -18.49 -8.17 -38.14
C ARG A 204 -18.33 -6.66 -38.12
N GLY A 205 -18.14 -6.05 -36.95
CA GLY A 205 -18.06 -4.59 -36.82
C GLY A 205 -18.67 -4.07 -35.52
N CYS A 206 -18.93 -2.78 -35.47
CA CYS A 206 -19.63 -2.13 -34.37
C CYS A 206 -20.60 -1.07 -34.89
N LYS A 207 -21.66 -0.80 -34.13
CA LYS A 207 -22.69 0.19 -34.46
C LYS A 207 -22.91 1.11 -33.27
N ILE A 208 -22.80 2.41 -33.51
CA ILE A 208 -23.15 3.44 -32.53
C ILE A 208 -24.68 3.54 -32.43
N VAL A 209 -25.20 3.43 -31.22
CA VAL A 209 -26.63 3.52 -30.92
C VAL A 209 -26.81 4.67 -29.92
N PRO A 210 -27.24 5.87 -30.37
CA PRO A 210 -27.58 6.94 -29.44
C PRO A 210 -28.69 6.51 -28.49
N ARG A 211 -28.66 6.94 -27.23
CA ARG A 211 -29.71 6.60 -26.24
C ARG A 211 -31.13 6.89 -26.72
N ALA A 212 -31.32 7.97 -27.48
CA ALA A 212 -32.61 8.34 -28.06
C ALA A 212 -33.17 7.34 -29.11
N ARG A 213 -32.37 6.35 -29.52
CA ARG A 213 -32.80 5.25 -30.41
C ARG A 213 -33.11 3.95 -29.65
N LEU A 214 -33.17 3.99 -28.32
CA LEU A 214 -33.62 2.85 -27.52
C LEU A 214 -35.16 2.84 -27.46
N PRO A 215 -35.82 1.66 -27.50
CA PRO A 215 -35.23 0.32 -27.42
C PRO A 215 -34.50 -0.11 -28.70
N PHE A 216 -33.40 -0.85 -28.55
CA PHE A 216 -32.60 -1.36 -29.66
C PHE A 216 -32.47 -2.88 -29.57
N ARG A 217 -32.80 -3.57 -30.68
CA ARG A 217 -32.67 -5.03 -30.79
C ARG A 217 -31.26 -5.41 -31.22
N LEU A 218 -30.60 -6.29 -30.48
CA LEU A 218 -29.27 -6.78 -30.84
C LEU A 218 -29.35 -7.99 -31.77
N SER A 219 -28.31 -8.15 -32.58
CA SER A 219 -28.03 -9.36 -33.34
C SER A 219 -27.40 -10.43 -32.43
N PRO A 220 -27.57 -11.73 -32.73
CA PRO A 220 -26.78 -12.79 -32.09
C PRO A 220 -25.25 -12.61 -32.19
N ASP A 221 -24.79 -11.84 -33.18
CA ASP A 221 -23.38 -11.51 -33.38
C ASP A 221 -22.87 -10.38 -32.47
N ASP A 222 -23.75 -9.63 -31.79
CA ASP A 222 -23.36 -8.50 -30.93
C ASP A 222 -22.90 -9.00 -29.55
N ARG A 223 -21.59 -9.07 -29.34
CA ARG A 223 -20.99 -9.76 -28.18
C ARG A 223 -20.66 -8.86 -27.00
N TRP A 224 -20.63 -7.55 -27.20
CA TRP A 224 -20.29 -6.58 -26.18
C TRP A 224 -20.95 -5.23 -26.45
N ILE A 225 -21.07 -4.42 -25.39
CA ILE A 225 -21.41 -3.00 -25.48
C ILE A 225 -20.33 -2.14 -24.85
N LEU A 226 -20.08 -0.98 -25.45
CA LEU A 226 -19.29 0.09 -24.85
C LEU A 226 -20.22 1.26 -24.54
N CYS A 227 -20.28 1.68 -23.27
CA CYS A 227 -21.09 2.78 -22.81
C CYS A 227 -20.20 3.96 -22.38
N TRP A 228 -20.58 5.19 -22.71
CA TRP A 228 -19.90 6.39 -22.22
C TRP A 228 -20.86 7.60 -22.13
N TYR A 229 -20.42 8.64 -21.46
CA TYR A 229 -21.29 9.77 -21.08
C TYR A 229 -21.16 10.96 -22.03
N GLY A 230 -19.98 11.18 -22.64
CA GLY A 230 -19.72 12.32 -23.50
C GLY A 230 -19.94 13.64 -22.76
N ASP A 231 -20.59 14.60 -23.40
CA ASP A 231 -20.94 15.88 -22.79
C ASP A 231 -21.88 15.76 -21.58
N ALA A 232 -22.58 14.63 -21.40
CA ALA A 232 -23.40 14.38 -20.23
C ALA A 232 -22.58 13.94 -19.03
N SER A 233 -21.27 13.67 -19.21
CA SER A 233 -20.41 13.26 -18.12
C SER A 233 -20.40 14.31 -17.01
N ARG A 234 -20.58 13.83 -15.78
CA ARG A 234 -20.46 14.63 -14.57
C ARG A 234 -19.12 14.45 -13.89
N LEU A 235 -18.27 13.61 -14.45
CA LEU A 235 -16.91 13.41 -13.97
C LEU A 235 -16.07 14.64 -14.29
N ARG A 236 -15.32 15.09 -13.30
CA ARG A 236 -14.31 16.11 -13.43
C ARG A 236 -13.01 15.58 -12.86
N ALA A 237 -11.92 15.79 -13.57
CA ALA A 237 -10.58 15.49 -13.08
C ALA A 237 -9.70 16.74 -13.22
N ASP A 238 -8.66 16.80 -12.39
CA ASP A 238 -7.69 17.89 -12.42
C ASP A 238 -6.92 17.85 -13.75
N ALA A 239 -6.99 18.96 -14.48
CA ALA A 239 -6.39 19.12 -15.81
C ALA A 239 -5.08 19.92 -15.79
N ALA A 240 -4.86 20.68 -14.73
CA ALA A 240 -3.67 21.49 -14.52
C ALA A 240 -3.49 21.79 -13.02
N PRO A 241 -2.28 22.19 -12.59
CA PRO A 241 -2.05 22.78 -11.27
C PRO A 241 -3.05 23.91 -10.96
N GLY A 242 -3.40 24.10 -9.69
CA GLY A 242 -4.26 25.23 -9.28
C GLY A 242 -5.78 24.99 -9.36
N HIS A 243 -6.23 23.74 -9.17
CA HIS A 243 -7.66 23.36 -9.11
C HIS A 243 -8.42 23.58 -10.41
N MET A 244 -7.74 23.46 -11.53
CA MET A 244 -8.36 23.61 -12.83
C MET A 244 -8.87 22.23 -13.26
N THR A 245 -10.19 22.04 -13.26
CA THR A 245 -10.78 20.75 -13.66
C THR A 245 -11.38 20.83 -15.06
N ILE A 246 -11.34 19.72 -15.80
CA ILE A 246 -12.14 19.54 -17.02
C ILE A 246 -13.07 18.36 -16.86
N ARG A 247 -14.14 18.34 -17.65
CA ARG A 247 -15.03 17.20 -17.73
C ARG A 247 -14.28 16.02 -18.35
N THR A 248 -14.29 14.91 -17.64
CA THR A 248 -13.71 13.64 -18.07
C THR A 248 -14.79 12.61 -18.29
N ASP A 249 -14.46 11.46 -18.85
CA ASP A 249 -15.41 10.36 -19.02
C ASP A 249 -14.85 9.07 -18.38
N CYS A 250 -15.65 8.02 -18.30
CA CYS A 250 -15.21 6.69 -17.90
C CYS A 250 -15.91 5.66 -18.81
N PRO A 251 -15.37 5.39 -20.01
CA PRO A 251 -15.95 4.41 -20.91
C PRO A 251 -15.98 3.01 -20.27
N VAL A 252 -17.17 2.40 -20.24
CA VAL A 252 -17.42 1.09 -19.61
C VAL A 252 -17.69 0.07 -20.70
N LEU A 253 -16.81 -0.93 -20.83
CA LEU A 253 -17.03 -2.08 -21.69
C LEU A 253 -17.78 -3.16 -20.91
N ILE A 254 -18.85 -3.68 -21.48
CA ILE A 254 -19.61 -4.81 -20.94
C ILE A 254 -19.57 -5.94 -21.97
N ALA A 255 -18.92 -7.04 -21.61
CA ALA A 255 -18.83 -8.25 -22.43
C ALA A 255 -19.82 -9.30 -21.95
N PHE A 256 -20.51 -9.96 -22.88
CA PHE A 256 -21.59 -10.89 -22.57
C PHE A 256 -21.21 -12.34 -22.86
N SER A 257 -21.68 -13.25 -22.02
CA SER A 257 -21.75 -14.69 -22.35
C SER A 257 -22.76 -14.97 -23.48
N HIS A 258 -23.93 -14.34 -23.38
CA HIS A 258 -25.04 -14.44 -24.31
C HIS A 258 -25.51 -13.02 -24.64
N PRO A 259 -25.73 -12.68 -25.92
CA PRO A 259 -26.23 -11.37 -26.29
C PRO A 259 -27.65 -11.16 -25.73
N PRO A 260 -27.95 -10.00 -25.11
CA PRO A 260 -29.34 -9.64 -24.82
C PRO A 260 -30.12 -9.46 -26.13
N VAL A 261 -31.42 -9.73 -26.12
CA VAL A 261 -32.29 -9.50 -27.29
C VAL A 261 -32.57 -8.02 -27.51
N SER A 262 -32.66 -7.25 -26.43
CA SER A 262 -32.87 -5.80 -26.48
C SER A 262 -32.15 -5.04 -25.38
N ILE A 263 -31.84 -3.78 -25.68
CA ILE A 263 -31.44 -2.76 -24.71
C ILE A 263 -32.55 -1.72 -24.67
N GLN A 264 -32.97 -1.34 -23.47
CA GLN A 264 -33.92 -0.24 -23.25
C GLN A 264 -33.27 0.81 -22.36
N ALA A 265 -33.60 2.09 -22.59
CA ALA A 265 -33.28 3.15 -21.65
C ALA A 265 -34.54 3.51 -20.91
N GLU A 266 -34.50 3.30 -19.60
CA GLU A 266 -35.50 3.78 -18.67
C GLU A 266 -35.07 5.15 -18.12
N GLU A 267 -35.85 5.73 -17.21
CA GLU A 267 -35.56 7.04 -16.64
C GLU A 267 -34.20 7.09 -15.93
N ASP A 268 -33.87 6.04 -15.16
CA ASP A 268 -32.73 5.99 -14.26
C ASP A 268 -31.80 4.78 -14.45
N HIS A 269 -32.04 3.91 -15.43
CA HIS A 269 -31.21 2.74 -15.74
C HIS A 269 -31.21 2.34 -17.22
N LEU A 270 -30.22 1.54 -17.61
CA LEU A 270 -30.26 0.76 -18.86
C LEU A 270 -30.73 -0.64 -18.54
N ARG A 271 -31.80 -1.10 -19.19
CA ARG A 271 -32.33 -2.46 -19.04
C ARG A 271 -31.85 -3.33 -20.20
N LEU A 272 -31.26 -4.49 -19.89
CA LEU A 272 -30.93 -5.51 -20.87
C LEU A 272 -31.93 -6.65 -20.74
N ASP A 273 -32.63 -7.00 -21.82
CA ASP A 273 -33.57 -8.13 -21.85
C ASP A 273 -32.98 -9.33 -22.58
N TYR A 274 -33.34 -10.51 -22.13
CA TYR A 274 -32.96 -11.80 -22.72
C TYR A 274 -34.21 -12.57 -23.11
N GLU A 275 -34.09 -13.41 -24.13
CA GLU A 275 -35.20 -14.24 -24.64
C GLU A 275 -35.73 -15.18 -23.55
N ASP A 276 -34.82 -15.90 -22.91
CA ASP A 276 -35.14 -16.91 -21.92
C ASP A 276 -34.36 -16.71 -20.61
N PRO A 277 -34.95 -17.08 -19.46
CA PRO A 277 -34.21 -17.21 -18.22
C PRO A 277 -33.18 -18.35 -18.34
N GLY A 278 -32.08 -18.24 -17.62
CA GLY A 278 -31.00 -19.23 -17.63
C GLY A 278 -29.63 -18.60 -17.44
N PRO A 279 -28.58 -19.39 -17.11
CA PRO A 279 -27.29 -18.87 -16.70
C PRO A 279 -26.66 -17.93 -17.73
N LYS A 280 -26.34 -16.72 -17.28
CA LYS A 280 -25.71 -15.65 -18.04
C LYS A 280 -24.60 -15.06 -17.19
N SER A 281 -23.62 -14.50 -17.87
CA SER A 281 -22.55 -13.73 -17.27
C SER A 281 -22.27 -12.44 -18.04
N LEU A 282 -21.90 -11.38 -17.32
CA LEU A 282 -21.48 -10.08 -17.83
C LEU A 282 -20.17 -9.66 -17.17
N ALA A 283 -19.15 -9.37 -17.96
CA ALA A 283 -17.93 -8.77 -17.45
C ALA A 283 -17.95 -7.26 -17.68
N VAL A 284 -17.89 -6.48 -16.59
CA VAL A 284 -17.94 -5.01 -16.59
C VAL A 284 -16.54 -4.45 -16.37
N LEU A 285 -15.98 -3.76 -17.36
CA LEU A 285 -14.60 -3.28 -17.39
C LEU A 285 -14.54 -1.74 -17.53
N PRO A 286 -13.72 -1.01 -16.75
CA PRO A 286 -13.36 0.35 -17.10
C PRO A 286 -12.34 0.28 -18.22
N LEU A 287 -12.73 0.60 -19.47
CA LEU A 287 -11.96 0.27 -20.68
C LEU A 287 -10.52 0.79 -20.62
N LEU A 288 -10.31 1.94 -19.97
CA LEU A 288 -9.04 2.65 -19.90
C LEU A 288 -8.32 2.48 -18.54
N GLY A 289 -8.74 1.52 -17.70
CA GLY A 289 -8.19 1.34 -16.35
C GLY A 289 -8.35 2.60 -15.54
N GLU A 290 -7.28 3.10 -14.91
CA GLU A 290 -7.26 4.36 -14.15
C GLU A 290 -7.21 5.62 -15.02
N ARG A 291 -6.97 5.54 -16.34
CA ARG A 291 -7.00 6.72 -17.21
C ARG A 291 -8.43 7.18 -17.45
N LEU A 292 -8.63 8.49 -17.40
CA LEU A 292 -9.87 9.14 -17.82
C LEU A 292 -9.60 9.95 -19.11
N PRO A 293 -10.37 9.74 -20.19
CA PRO A 293 -10.33 10.59 -21.37
C PRO A 293 -11.10 11.88 -21.13
N ARG A 294 -10.87 12.89 -21.97
CA ARG A 294 -11.70 14.11 -21.97
C ARG A 294 -13.10 13.76 -22.42
N ALA A 295 -14.10 14.38 -21.80
CA ALA A 295 -15.49 14.24 -22.23
C ALA A 295 -15.80 15.12 -23.45
N VAL A 296 -15.32 16.37 -23.45
CA VAL A 296 -15.63 17.39 -24.46
C VAL A 296 -14.34 17.99 -25.03
N ALA A 297 -14.25 18.07 -26.36
CA ALA A 297 -13.10 18.64 -27.03
C ALA A 297 -12.99 20.15 -26.76
N GLY A 298 -11.76 20.63 -26.54
CA GLY A 298 -11.51 22.05 -26.34
C GLY A 298 -12.11 22.67 -25.05
N GLU A 299 -12.68 21.87 -24.13
CA GLU A 299 -13.12 22.42 -22.84
C GLU A 299 -11.92 23.05 -22.14
N LYS A 300 -11.99 24.37 -21.94
CA LYS A 300 -10.99 25.09 -21.14
C LYS A 300 -11.10 24.61 -19.70
N PRO A 301 -9.97 24.29 -19.04
CA PRO A 301 -9.96 24.01 -17.61
C PRO A 301 -10.72 25.10 -16.86
N ARG A 302 -11.58 24.71 -15.93
CA ARG A 302 -12.35 25.64 -15.11
C ARG A 302 -11.77 25.65 -13.71
N ARG A 303 -11.51 26.84 -13.20
CA ARG A 303 -11.07 27.02 -11.82
C ARG A 303 -12.18 26.51 -10.92
N PHE A 304 -11.80 25.64 -9.99
CA PHE A 304 -12.71 25.24 -8.94
C PHE A 304 -13.08 26.49 -8.13
N PRO A 305 -14.38 26.81 -7.96
CA PRO A 305 -14.78 27.88 -7.07
C PRO A 305 -14.55 27.42 -5.63
N ALA A 306 -13.40 27.76 -5.04
CA ALA A 306 -13.20 27.55 -3.61
C ALA A 306 -12.46 28.74 -2.98
N HIS A 307 -13.16 29.36 -2.03
CA HIS A 307 -12.59 29.92 -0.81
C HIS A 307 -11.50 28.98 -0.27
N VAL A 308 -10.23 29.23 -0.58
CA VAL A 308 -9.09 29.53 0.32
C VAL A 308 -7.91 29.85 -0.61
N GLY A 309 -7.25 31.00 -0.44
CA GLY A 309 -6.21 31.51 -1.34
C GLY A 309 -4.87 30.74 -1.39
N PHE A 310 -4.87 29.41 -1.26
CA PHE A 310 -3.64 28.61 -1.31
C PHE A 310 -3.53 27.82 -2.62
N PRO A 311 -2.57 28.16 -3.51
CA PRO A 311 -2.34 27.41 -4.74
C PRO A 311 -1.76 26.01 -4.44
N ARG A 312 -2.52 24.96 -4.78
CA ARG A 312 -2.05 23.56 -4.76
C ARG A 312 -0.96 23.34 -5.81
N GLY A 313 0.11 22.65 -5.43
CA GLY A 313 1.22 22.23 -6.29
C GLY A 313 0.92 20.94 -7.07
N SER A 314 -0.37 20.64 -7.31
CA SER A 314 -0.83 19.37 -7.85
C SER A 314 -0.20 19.08 -9.22
N HIS A 315 0.39 17.90 -9.36
CA HIS A 315 0.71 17.31 -10.66
C HIS A 315 -0.54 17.30 -11.54
N GLY A 316 -0.48 17.94 -12.70
CA GLY A 316 -1.57 17.88 -13.67
C GLY A 316 -1.68 16.45 -14.22
N TYR A 317 -2.84 15.82 -14.12
CA TYR A 317 -3.04 14.55 -14.81
C TYR A 317 -3.04 14.79 -16.31
N ARG A 318 -2.33 13.93 -17.02
CA ARG A 318 -2.43 13.87 -18.46
C ARG A 318 -3.58 12.91 -18.80
N PHE A 319 -4.55 13.45 -19.54
CA PHE A 319 -5.68 12.67 -20.05
C PHE A 319 -5.17 11.65 -21.04
N ALA A 320 -5.94 10.56 -21.22
CA ALA A 320 -5.64 9.64 -22.32
C ALA A 320 -5.55 10.40 -23.64
N GLU A 321 -4.50 10.14 -24.43
CA GLU A 321 -4.30 10.67 -25.78
C GLU A 321 -5.32 10.07 -26.77
N LEU A 322 -6.58 10.45 -26.56
CA LEU A 322 -7.73 10.05 -27.35
C LEU A 322 -8.55 11.30 -27.64
N PRO A 323 -9.27 11.33 -28.79
CA PRO A 323 -10.32 12.33 -29.01
C PRO A 323 -11.29 12.35 -27.83
N ALA A 324 -11.91 13.50 -27.59
CA ALA A 324 -12.91 13.59 -26.53
C ALA A 324 -14.04 12.59 -26.79
N THR A 325 -14.60 12.01 -25.75
CA THR A 325 -15.58 10.92 -25.92
C THR A 325 -16.87 11.38 -26.58
N GLU A 326 -17.25 12.66 -26.50
CA GLU A 326 -18.36 13.20 -27.31
C GLU A 326 -18.11 13.06 -28.82
N ASP A 327 -16.85 13.14 -29.27
CA ASP A 327 -16.49 13.01 -30.69
C ASP A 327 -16.61 11.55 -31.19
N TRP A 328 -16.66 10.57 -30.28
CA TRP A 328 -16.77 9.15 -30.62
C TRP A 328 -18.14 8.79 -31.21
N THR A 329 -19.11 9.69 -31.12
CA THR A 329 -20.47 9.55 -31.65
C THR A 329 -20.52 9.51 -33.18
N ALA A 330 -19.53 10.11 -33.85
CA ALA A 330 -19.37 10.01 -35.29
C ALA A 330 -18.75 8.67 -35.69
N GLN A 331 -17.66 8.29 -35.00
CA GLN A 331 -16.94 7.04 -35.22
C GLN A 331 -16.07 6.74 -34.00
N LEU A 332 -16.06 5.47 -33.55
CA LEU A 332 -15.11 5.07 -32.51
C LEU A 332 -13.67 5.18 -33.03
N PRO A 333 -12.74 5.74 -32.23
CA PRO A 333 -11.33 5.71 -32.58
C PRO A 333 -10.87 4.27 -32.85
N PRO A 334 -10.09 3.99 -33.91
CA PRO A 334 -9.64 2.63 -34.23
C PRO A 334 -8.94 1.92 -33.06
N ARG A 335 -8.17 2.68 -32.28
CA ARG A 335 -7.51 2.20 -31.05
C ARG A 335 -8.52 1.75 -29.98
N VAL A 336 -9.60 2.49 -29.78
CA VAL A 336 -10.67 2.15 -28.82
C VAL A 336 -11.38 0.87 -29.24
N LEU A 337 -11.73 0.76 -30.53
CA LEU A 337 -12.35 -0.46 -31.07
C LEU A 337 -11.43 -1.68 -30.94
N ALA A 338 -10.13 -1.53 -31.20
CA ALA A 338 -9.15 -2.58 -31.02
C ALA A 338 -9.06 -3.02 -29.54
N MET A 339 -9.08 -2.07 -28.60
CA MET A 339 -9.13 -2.37 -27.16
C MET A 339 -10.40 -3.14 -26.78
N CYS A 340 -11.58 -2.71 -27.24
CA CYS A 340 -12.84 -3.43 -26.99
C CYS A 340 -12.77 -4.88 -27.46
N ARG A 341 -12.24 -5.14 -28.67
CA ARG A 341 -12.09 -6.49 -29.22
C ARG A 341 -11.09 -7.35 -28.44
N GLN A 342 -9.95 -6.78 -28.06
CA GLN A 342 -8.95 -7.48 -27.26
C GLN A 342 -9.50 -7.84 -25.88
N TRP A 343 -10.17 -6.90 -25.22
CA TRP A 343 -10.76 -7.12 -23.91
C TRP A 343 -11.93 -8.09 -23.96
N TYR A 344 -12.79 -8.03 -24.98
CA TYR A 344 -13.82 -9.04 -25.19
C TYR A 344 -13.22 -10.46 -25.21
N ARG A 345 -12.17 -10.70 -26.00
CA ARG A 345 -11.49 -12.00 -26.02
C ARG A 345 -10.93 -12.40 -24.65
N ARG A 346 -10.25 -11.50 -23.94
CA ARG A 346 -9.65 -11.79 -22.62
C ARG A 346 -10.71 -12.04 -21.54
N LEU A 347 -11.84 -11.33 -21.59
CA LEU A 347 -12.93 -11.48 -20.63
C LEU A 347 -13.75 -12.75 -20.86
N GLY A 348 -13.57 -13.42 -22.00
CA GLY A 348 -14.17 -14.73 -22.28
C GLY A 348 -13.70 -15.85 -21.34
N HIS A 349 -12.54 -15.69 -20.71
CA HIS A 349 -12.09 -16.50 -19.57
C HIS A 349 -11.69 -15.57 -18.42
N PHE A 350 -12.58 -15.38 -17.46
CA PHE A 350 -12.39 -14.43 -16.37
C PHE A 350 -11.58 -15.06 -15.22
N PRO A 351 -10.42 -14.51 -14.83
CA PRO A 351 -9.61 -15.08 -13.75
C PRO A 351 -10.19 -14.75 -12.37
N ILE A 352 -10.43 -15.78 -11.55
CA ILE A 352 -11.11 -15.65 -10.25
C ILE A 352 -10.25 -16.01 -9.04
N GLU A 353 -9.22 -16.83 -9.24
CA GLU A 353 -8.38 -17.33 -8.14
C GLU A 353 -6.98 -17.67 -8.65
N VAL A 354 -6.00 -17.54 -7.77
CA VAL A 354 -4.62 -17.94 -8.02
C VAL A 354 -4.10 -18.75 -6.84
N THR A 355 -3.41 -19.84 -7.14
CA THR A 355 -2.64 -20.63 -6.18
C THR A 355 -1.17 -20.44 -6.51
N GLU A 356 -0.40 -19.87 -5.58
CA GLU A 356 1.05 -19.76 -5.73
C GLU A 356 1.76 -20.96 -5.08
N THR A 357 2.75 -21.47 -5.79
CA THR A 357 3.74 -22.41 -5.28
C THR A 357 5.10 -21.72 -5.23
N PHE A 358 5.92 -22.13 -4.27
CA PHE A 358 7.22 -21.51 -4.03
C PHE A 358 8.30 -22.56 -3.80
N HIS A 359 9.44 -22.31 -4.44
CA HIS A 359 10.67 -23.07 -4.28
C HIS A 359 11.85 -22.14 -4.11
N TYR A 360 12.81 -22.57 -3.30
CA TYR A 360 14.10 -21.93 -3.21
C TYR A 360 15.17 -22.93 -3.68
N LEU A 361 16.03 -22.51 -4.61
CA LEU A 361 17.13 -23.30 -5.16
C LEU A 361 18.44 -22.74 -4.57
N PRO A 362 19.05 -23.43 -3.59
CA PRO A 362 20.25 -22.94 -2.94
C PRO A 362 21.45 -22.80 -3.89
N GLU A 363 21.57 -23.71 -4.86
CA GLU A 363 22.71 -23.77 -5.80
C GLU A 363 22.80 -22.54 -6.70
N THR A 364 21.65 -21.94 -7.06
CA THR A 364 21.57 -20.76 -7.93
C THR A 364 21.14 -19.51 -7.17
N ASP A 365 20.98 -19.61 -5.85
CA ASP A 365 20.37 -18.59 -4.99
C ASP A 365 19.09 -18.00 -5.60
N GLU A 366 18.16 -18.88 -5.94
CA GLU A 366 17.01 -18.55 -6.77
C GLU A 366 15.70 -18.89 -6.07
N SER A 367 14.89 -17.87 -5.84
CA SER A 367 13.51 -17.97 -5.37
C SER A 367 12.57 -18.05 -6.57
N VAL A 368 11.95 -19.20 -6.79
CA VAL A 368 11.00 -19.44 -7.88
C VAL A 368 9.57 -19.40 -7.33
N ILE A 369 8.74 -18.52 -7.88
CA ILE A 369 7.31 -18.42 -7.58
C ILE A 369 6.55 -18.80 -8.86
N ALA A 370 5.61 -19.72 -8.76
CA ALA A 370 4.72 -20.09 -9.85
C ALA A 370 3.27 -19.95 -9.40
N GLY A 371 2.47 -19.18 -10.14
CA GLY A 371 1.04 -19.01 -9.87
C GLY A 371 0.20 -19.74 -10.91
N GLU A 372 -0.70 -20.61 -10.44
CA GLU A 372 -1.72 -21.28 -11.25
C GLU A 372 -3.07 -20.57 -11.07
N ILE A 373 -3.72 -20.21 -12.17
CA ILE A 373 -4.91 -19.36 -12.19
C ILE A 373 -6.13 -20.17 -12.61
N ARG A 374 -7.18 -20.05 -11.81
CA ARG A 374 -8.50 -20.60 -12.12
C ARG A 374 -9.36 -19.55 -12.82
N PHE A 375 -10.07 -20.00 -13.84
CA PHE A 375 -10.91 -19.15 -14.68
C PHE A 375 -12.37 -19.58 -14.63
N VAL A 376 -13.27 -18.62 -14.75
CA VAL A 376 -14.67 -18.83 -15.14
C VAL A 376 -14.77 -18.60 -16.64
N LYS A 377 -15.31 -19.59 -17.37
CA LYS A 377 -15.58 -19.44 -18.80
C LYS A 377 -16.83 -18.59 -18.98
N VAL A 378 -16.69 -17.44 -19.63
CA VAL A 378 -17.78 -16.51 -19.94
C VAL A 378 -18.36 -16.80 -21.32
N HIS A 379 -17.51 -17.08 -22.32
CA HIS A 379 -17.95 -17.49 -23.66
C HIS A 379 -16.89 -18.32 -24.40
N GLU A 380 -17.30 -19.00 -25.47
CA GLU A 380 -16.45 -19.92 -26.25
C GLU A 380 -15.25 -19.25 -26.94
N HIS A 381 -15.41 -18.01 -27.40
CA HIS A 381 -14.34 -17.27 -28.10
C HIS A 381 -13.28 -16.64 -27.17
N GLY A 382 -13.28 -17.02 -25.90
CA GLY A 382 -12.40 -16.44 -24.90
C GLY A 382 -10.97 -16.96 -25.00
N VAL A 383 -9.99 -16.10 -24.70
CA VAL A 383 -8.60 -16.52 -24.47
C VAL A 383 -8.29 -16.45 -22.99
N ARG A 384 -7.52 -17.40 -22.47
CA ARG A 384 -7.03 -17.31 -21.10
C ARG A 384 -5.95 -16.23 -21.04
N PHE A 385 -6.01 -15.39 -20.03
CA PHE A 385 -4.98 -14.39 -19.77
C PHE A 385 -4.50 -14.60 -18.35
N ALA A 386 -3.26 -15.05 -18.17
CA ALA A 386 -2.66 -15.24 -16.86
C ALA A 386 -1.99 -13.92 -16.42
N PRO A 387 -2.67 -13.07 -15.63
CA PRO A 387 -2.10 -11.80 -15.20
C PRO A 387 -0.92 -12.01 -14.24
N LEU A 388 0.03 -11.09 -14.30
CA LEU A 388 1.00 -10.88 -13.24
C LEU A 388 0.43 -9.92 -12.18
N PRO A 389 0.86 -10.01 -10.91
CA PRO A 389 0.67 -8.93 -9.95
C PRO A 389 1.12 -7.59 -10.55
N PRO A 390 0.33 -6.51 -10.50
CA PRO A 390 0.71 -5.22 -11.06
C PRO A 390 2.07 -4.69 -10.58
N MET A 391 2.43 -4.88 -9.30
CA MET A 391 3.74 -4.49 -8.79
C MET A 391 4.89 -5.40 -9.27
N LEU A 392 4.60 -6.66 -9.59
CA LEU A 392 5.57 -7.55 -10.25
C LEU A 392 5.77 -7.14 -11.71
N ALA A 393 4.67 -6.83 -12.42
CA ALA A 393 4.72 -6.31 -13.78
C ALA A 393 5.48 -4.98 -13.85
N MET A 394 5.32 -4.11 -12.84
CA MET A 394 6.10 -2.88 -12.69
C MET A 394 7.60 -3.15 -12.58
N ALA A 395 8.01 -4.05 -11.67
CA ALA A 395 9.42 -4.40 -11.50
C ALA A 395 10.02 -5.00 -12.78
N ALA A 396 9.27 -5.82 -13.50
CA ALA A 396 9.69 -6.38 -14.79
C ALA A 396 9.81 -5.31 -15.87
N HIS A 397 8.83 -4.41 -15.99
CA HIS A 397 8.84 -3.27 -16.93
C HIS A 397 10.04 -2.34 -16.68
N LYS A 398 10.44 -2.20 -15.42
CA LYS A 398 11.59 -1.40 -15.00
C LYS A 398 12.87 -2.21 -14.83
N GLU A 399 12.92 -3.38 -15.46
CA GLU A 399 14.13 -4.21 -15.62
C GLU A 399 14.85 -4.49 -14.30
N PHE A 400 14.11 -4.89 -13.26
CA PHE A 400 14.71 -5.31 -12.01
C PHE A 400 15.67 -6.48 -12.25
N SER A 401 16.97 -6.22 -12.22
CA SER A 401 18.03 -7.17 -12.60
C SER A 401 18.02 -8.54 -11.90
N ALA A 402 17.46 -8.63 -10.69
CA ALA A 402 17.32 -9.89 -9.98
C ALA A 402 16.10 -10.72 -10.43
N LEU A 403 15.12 -10.10 -11.10
CA LEU A 403 13.88 -10.71 -11.54
C LEU A 403 14.03 -11.29 -12.95
N SER A 404 13.57 -12.52 -13.13
CA SER A 404 13.43 -13.17 -14.44
C SER A 404 12.03 -13.73 -14.59
N LEU A 405 11.45 -13.51 -15.76
CA LEU A 405 10.15 -14.03 -16.14
C LEU A 405 10.33 -15.23 -17.08
N SER A 406 9.45 -16.22 -16.97
CA SER A 406 9.47 -17.41 -17.85
C SER A 406 9.17 -17.10 -19.32
N ALA A 407 8.48 -15.99 -19.59
CA ALA A 407 8.22 -15.45 -20.93
C ALA A 407 8.09 -13.92 -20.85
N GLN A 408 8.07 -13.25 -22.01
CA GLN A 408 7.78 -11.82 -22.07
C GLN A 408 6.26 -11.61 -21.85
N PRO A 409 5.84 -10.86 -20.82
CA PRO A 409 4.42 -10.59 -20.60
C PRO A 409 3.90 -9.59 -21.64
N VAL A 410 2.64 -9.73 -22.00
CA VAL A 410 1.92 -8.79 -22.87
C VAL A 410 1.39 -7.65 -22.00
N ASP A 411 1.88 -6.43 -22.25
CA ASP A 411 1.29 -5.20 -21.70
C ASP A 411 -0.05 -4.94 -22.41
N THR A 412 -1.12 -4.83 -21.63
CA THR A 412 -2.46 -4.56 -22.17
C THR A 412 -2.68 -3.07 -22.48
N GLY A 413 -1.75 -2.20 -22.07
CA GLY A 413 -1.88 -0.75 -22.08
C GLY A 413 -2.82 -0.22 -21.00
N LEU A 414 -3.46 -1.11 -20.21
CA LEU A 414 -4.29 -0.74 -19.07
C LEU A 414 -3.40 -0.57 -17.84
N VAL A 415 -3.60 0.54 -17.14
CA VAL A 415 -2.94 0.79 -15.86
C VAL A 415 -3.97 0.71 -14.75
N SER A 416 -3.65 -0.10 -13.76
CA SER A 416 -4.38 -0.19 -12.50
C SER A 416 -3.81 0.79 -11.48
N LYS A 417 -4.48 0.94 -10.35
CA LYS A 417 -4.00 1.77 -9.24
C LYS A 417 -2.63 1.38 -8.67
N TRP A 418 -2.14 0.16 -8.92
CA TRP A 418 -0.84 -0.32 -8.41
C TRP A 418 0.22 -0.52 -9.48
N GLY A 419 -0.14 -0.53 -10.76
CA GLY A 419 0.78 -1.05 -11.78
C GLY A 419 0.14 -1.24 -13.15
N PRO A 420 0.97 -1.49 -14.19
CA PRO A 420 0.52 -2.02 -15.46
C PRO A 420 -0.25 -3.33 -15.25
N TYR A 421 -1.33 -3.53 -15.99
CA TYR A 421 -1.97 -4.83 -16.10
C TYR A 421 -1.34 -5.59 -17.27
N SER A 422 -0.42 -6.51 -16.93
CA SER A 422 0.33 -7.34 -17.89
C SER A 422 0.21 -8.81 -17.53
N GLY A 423 0.44 -9.70 -18.50
CA GLY A 423 0.27 -11.14 -18.29
C GLY A 423 0.56 -11.97 -19.52
N TYR A 424 0.38 -13.28 -19.42
CA TYR A 424 0.60 -14.22 -20.52
C TYR A 424 -0.72 -14.56 -21.20
N VAL A 425 -0.75 -14.46 -22.53
CA VAL A 425 -1.90 -14.83 -23.35
C VAL A 425 -1.88 -16.32 -23.60
N ASP A 426 -3.06 -16.95 -23.63
CA ASP A 426 -3.27 -18.39 -23.80
C ASP A 426 -2.57 -19.24 -22.73
N SER A 427 -2.39 -18.67 -21.54
CA SER A 427 -1.82 -19.34 -20.37
C SER A 427 -2.79 -19.34 -19.20
N SER A 428 -2.70 -20.36 -18.36
CA SER A 428 -3.32 -20.41 -17.04
C SER A 428 -2.35 -20.19 -15.90
N SER A 429 -1.07 -19.93 -16.19
CA SER A 429 -0.07 -19.78 -15.14
C SER A 429 0.99 -18.76 -15.49
N TYR A 430 1.70 -18.32 -14.45
CA TYR A 430 2.91 -17.55 -14.57
C TYR A 430 4.01 -18.16 -13.71
N ARG A 431 5.25 -17.99 -14.14
CA ARG A 431 6.43 -18.37 -13.36
C ARG A 431 7.43 -17.22 -13.36
N VAL A 432 7.91 -16.88 -12.18
CA VAL A 432 8.93 -15.85 -11.95
C VAL A 432 10.04 -16.40 -11.07
N SER A 433 11.23 -15.85 -11.27
CA SER A 433 12.44 -16.21 -10.56
C SER A 433 13.10 -14.94 -10.04
N ILE A 434 13.55 -14.96 -8.79
CA ILE A 434 14.28 -13.86 -8.16
C ILE A 434 15.60 -14.40 -7.63
N LYS A 435 16.71 -13.89 -8.16
CA LYS A 435 18.07 -14.37 -7.89
C LYS A 435 18.86 -13.46 -6.97
N GLY A 436 19.85 -14.00 -6.28
CA GLY A 436 20.89 -13.21 -5.59
C GLY A 436 20.43 -12.60 -4.27
N LEU A 437 19.33 -13.08 -3.67
CA LEU A 437 18.82 -12.53 -2.41
C LEU A 437 19.57 -13.04 -1.17
N ASN A 438 20.31 -14.16 -1.24
CA ASN A 438 21.10 -14.64 -0.10
C ASN A 438 22.08 -13.61 0.42
N ARG A 439 22.66 -12.79 -0.46
CA ARG A 439 23.63 -11.78 -0.02
C ARG A 439 23.02 -10.70 0.89
N TYR A 440 21.69 -10.56 0.90
CA TYR A 440 20.97 -9.65 1.79
C TYR A 440 20.42 -10.35 3.04
N VAL A 441 20.71 -11.64 3.23
CA VAL A 441 20.19 -12.44 4.34
C VAL A 441 21.30 -13.18 5.05
N LEU A 442 22.07 -13.96 4.31
CA LEU A 442 23.11 -14.83 4.85
C LEU A 442 24.37 -14.05 5.14
N GLN A 443 24.75 -13.12 4.24
CA GLN A 443 25.90 -12.28 4.50
C GLN A 443 25.59 -11.29 5.62
N ARG A 444 26.55 -11.14 6.52
CA ARG A 444 26.49 -10.15 7.60
C ARG A 444 27.58 -9.13 7.39
N ARG A 445 27.27 -7.92 7.81
CA ARG A 445 28.24 -6.84 7.78
C ARG A 445 29.25 -7.04 8.90
N ARG A 446 30.53 -6.96 8.57
CA ARG A 446 31.65 -7.03 9.51
C ARG A 446 32.51 -5.78 9.38
N THR A 447 32.89 -5.21 10.51
CA THR A 447 33.80 -4.07 10.57
C THR A 447 35.25 -4.54 10.49
N LEU A 448 36.05 -3.92 9.63
CA LEU A 448 37.46 -4.28 9.47
C LEU A 448 38.29 -3.73 10.65
N PRO A 449 39.33 -4.45 11.11
CA PRO A 449 40.11 -4.04 12.29
C PRO A 449 41.24 -3.04 12.01
N GLU A 450 41.62 -2.84 10.74
CA GLU A 450 42.93 -2.27 10.39
C GLU A 450 42.96 -0.73 10.35
N ALA A 451 41.86 -0.08 9.99
CA ALA A 451 41.78 1.38 9.98
C ALA A 451 41.32 1.94 11.34
N LYS A 452 41.75 3.16 11.66
CA LYS A 452 41.44 3.84 12.93
C LYS A 452 40.60 5.08 12.68
N GLU A 453 39.49 5.17 13.38
CA GLU A 453 38.71 6.39 13.52
C GLU A 453 39.46 7.47 14.31
N PRO A 454 39.13 8.76 14.14
CA PRO A 454 39.65 9.82 14.99
C PRO A 454 39.30 9.60 16.47
N ALA A 455 40.23 9.96 17.36
CA ALA A 455 40.06 9.82 18.81
C ALA A 455 38.82 10.57 19.35
N THR A 456 38.42 11.66 18.70
CA THR A 456 37.22 12.44 19.04
C THR A 456 35.94 11.65 18.79
N VAL A 457 35.83 10.96 17.66
CA VAL A 457 34.66 10.12 17.31
C VAL A 457 34.58 8.92 18.26
N ARG A 458 35.72 8.26 18.51
CA ARG A 458 35.82 7.16 19.47
C ARG A 458 35.36 7.59 20.87
N LYS A 459 35.91 8.69 21.37
CA LYS A 459 35.56 9.23 22.69
C LYS A 459 34.06 9.54 22.79
N ALA A 460 33.48 10.19 21.80
CA ALA A 460 32.04 10.48 21.78
C ALA A 460 31.20 9.21 21.82
N PHE A 461 31.58 8.17 21.06
CA PHE A 461 30.90 6.88 21.08
C PHE A 461 30.97 6.19 22.45
N ASP A 462 32.18 6.07 23.01
CA ASP A 462 32.38 5.40 24.30
C ASP A 462 31.62 6.14 25.42
N GLU A 463 31.68 7.48 25.45
CA GLU A 463 30.95 8.31 26.44
C GLU A 463 29.43 8.11 26.38
N GLU A 464 28.82 8.07 25.19
CA GLU A 464 27.38 7.85 25.06
C GLU A 464 26.95 6.43 25.42
N VAL A 465 27.76 5.42 25.07
CA VAL A 465 27.51 4.02 25.44
C VAL A 465 27.60 3.82 26.95
N GLU A 466 28.61 4.39 27.60
CA GLU A 466 28.79 4.33 29.06
C GLU A 466 27.61 4.95 29.81
N LYS A 467 27.04 6.05 29.30
CA LYS A 467 25.82 6.65 29.87
C LYS A 467 24.67 5.65 29.88
N VAL A 468 24.49 4.88 28.81
CA VAL A 468 23.43 3.87 28.71
C VAL A 468 23.69 2.70 29.65
N VAL A 469 24.90 2.14 29.64
CA VAL A 469 25.27 1.03 30.53
C VAL A 469 25.04 1.41 31.99
N ARG A 470 25.50 2.60 32.40
CA ARG A 470 25.33 3.12 33.76
C ARG A 470 23.87 3.31 34.15
N ALA A 471 23.02 3.76 33.21
CA ALA A 471 21.60 3.96 33.46
C ALA A 471 20.80 2.64 33.49
N GLY A 472 21.31 1.59 32.83
CA GLY A 472 20.65 0.31 32.71
C GLY A 472 19.50 0.33 31.69
N ILE A 473 18.40 -0.33 32.02
CA ILE A 473 17.21 -0.35 31.14
C ILE A 473 16.59 1.05 31.16
N LEU A 474 16.48 1.66 29.97
CA LEU A 474 15.93 3.00 29.78
C LEU A 474 14.47 2.94 29.33
N SER A 475 13.68 3.90 29.82
CA SER A 475 12.30 4.06 29.40
C SER A 475 12.23 4.57 27.94
N PRO A 476 11.16 4.28 27.19
CA PRO A 476 10.94 4.92 25.90
C PRO A 476 10.96 6.44 26.03
N TRP A 477 11.44 7.13 25.00
CA TRP A 477 11.45 8.59 24.99
C TRP A 477 10.24 9.15 24.26
N HIS A 478 9.72 10.26 24.77
CA HIS A 478 8.66 11.03 24.17
C HIS A 478 9.25 12.35 23.67
N ALA A 479 9.42 12.46 22.35
CA ALA A 479 10.01 13.64 21.73
C ALA A 479 9.05 14.83 21.80
N ILE A 480 9.35 15.80 22.65
CA ILE A 480 8.61 17.06 22.73
C ILE A 480 9.22 18.01 21.71
N VAL A 481 8.70 17.95 20.49
CA VAL A 481 9.17 18.77 19.35
C VAL A 481 8.26 19.97 19.05
N CYS A 482 7.17 20.13 19.82
CA CYS A 482 6.25 21.25 19.72
C CYS A 482 6.08 21.93 21.08
N MET A 483 6.47 23.19 21.20
CA MET A 483 6.07 24.07 22.31
C MET A 483 5.37 25.30 21.71
N ASN A 484 4.05 25.38 21.81
CA ASN A 484 3.40 26.67 21.56
C ASN A 484 3.98 27.72 22.52
N ALA A 485 4.22 28.93 22.01
CA ALA A 485 4.90 30.06 22.66
C ALA A 485 4.36 30.49 24.04
N ALA A 486 3.29 29.86 24.54
CA ALA A 486 2.68 30.12 25.84
C ALA A 486 3.03 29.09 26.94
N GLY A 487 3.95 28.12 26.69
CA GLY A 487 4.34 27.13 27.71
C GLY A 487 3.19 26.20 28.16
N GLN A 488 2.08 26.17 27.41
CA GLN A 488 0.93 25.33 27.72
C GLN A 488 1.13 23.93 27.16
N ALA A 489 1.52 23.00 28.04
CA ALA A 489 1.52 21.56 27.78
C ALA A 489 0.13 20.99 27.36
N ASN A 490 -0.95 21.75 27.56
CA ASN A 490 -2.32 21.30 27.26
C ASN A 490 -2.64 21.23 25.76
N TYR A 491 -1.93 21.99 24.91
CA TYR A 491 -2.12 21.90 23.45
C TYR A 491 -1.46 20.65 22.84
N MET A 492 -0.63 19.92 23.61
CA MET A 492 0.04 18.68 23.16
C MET A 492 -0.90 17.47 23.03
N HIS A 493 -2.16 17.59 23.51
CA HIS A 493 -3.12 16.48 23.53
C HIS A 493 -4.04 16.36 22.32
N CYS A 494 -4.35 17.47 21.66
CA CYS A 494 -5.61 17.55 20.92
C CYS A 494 -5.50 17.47 19.39
N TRP A 495 -4.32 17.55 18.75
CA TRP A 495 -4.28 17.63 17.28
C TRP A 495 -3.23 16.77 16.54
N GLY A 496 -2.09 16.44 17.15
CA GLY A 496 -1.02 15.68 16.48
C GLY A 496 -1.10 14.15 16.69
N ASN A 497 -1.01 13.36 15.62
CA ASN A 497 -0.75 11.91 15.66
C ASN A 497 0.62 11.58 16.28
N ASP A 498 1.44 12.60 16.50
CA ASP A 498 2.88 12.49 16.59
C ASP A 498 3.38 12.39 18.03
N THR A 499 2.62 12.93 18.98
CA THR A 499 2.91 12.84 20.42
C THR A 499 2.70 11.41 20.95
N ARG A 500 2.13 10.49 20.17
CA ARG A 500 1.68 9.18 20.70
C ARG A 500 2.64 8.02 20.41
N ARG A 501 3.69 8.26 19.62
CA ARG A 501 4.75 7.29 19.33
C ARG A 501 5.97 7.58 20.19
N GLN A 502 6.40 6.58 20.96
CA GLN A 502 7.56 6.69 21.84
C GLN A 502 8.79 6.13 21.12
N ALA A 503 9.81 6.97 20.94
CA ALA A 503 11.09 6.55 20.39
C ALA A 503 11.66 5.44 21.27
N TRP A 504 12.15 4.38 20.62
CA TRP A 504 12.68 3.19 21.28
C TRP A 504 11.66 2.49 22.19
N GLY A 505 10.36 2.64 21.87
CA GLY A 505 9.26 1.95 22.53
C GLY A 505 9.21 0.46 22.25
N ASN A 506 9.72 0.01 21.08
CA ASN A 506 9.83 -1.41 20.77
C ASN A 506 11.01 -2.03 21.55
N PRO A 507 10.81 -3.01 22.44
CA PRO A 507 11.91 -3.61 23.18
C PRO A 507 12.95 -4.26 22.26
N ALA A 508 12.53 -4.85 21.14
CA ALA A 508 13.43 -5.47 20.18
C ALA A 508 14.37 -4.45 19.52
N GLU A 509 13.89 -3.23 19.26
CA GLU A 509 14.68 -2.16 18.67
C GLU A 509 15.87 -1.77 19.58
N ASN A 510 15.71 -1.81 20.91
CA ASN A 510 16.81 -1.54 21.84
C ASN A 510 17.90 -2.63 21.76
N LEU A 511 17.50 -3.91 21.60
CA LEU A 511 18.44 -5.01 21.38
C LEU A 511 19.24 -4.79 20.10
N TYR A 512 18.57 -4.35 19.03
CA TYR A 512 19.22 -4.04 17.76
C TYR A 512 20.30 -2.98 17.91
N TYR A 513 20.00 -1.83 18.51
CA TYR A 513 21.02 -0.77 18.68
C TYR A 513 22.21 -1.23 19.52
N ILE A 514 21.96 -2.02 20.57
CA ILE A 514 23.04 -2.64 21.34
C ILE A 514 23.90 -3.54 20.44
N THR A 515 23.30 -4.43 19.65
CA THR A 515 24.05 -5.32 18.75
C THR A 515 24.86 -4.58 17.69
N GLN A 516 24.37 -3.44 17.19
CA GLN A 516 25.10 -2.62 16.22
C GLN A 516 26.34 -1.93 16.81
N CYS A 517 26.51 -1.94 18.13
CA CYS A 517 27.66 -1.36 18.82
C CYS A 517 28.74 -2.41 19.15
N LEU A 518 28.41 -3.70 19.15
CA LEU A 518 29.26 -4.73 19.76
C LEU A 518 30.61 -4.91 19.04
N ASP A 519 30.62 -4.85 17.71
CA ASP A 519 31.82 -5.08 16.89
C ASP A 519 32.82 -3.93 16.94
N ILE A 520 32.41 -2.77 17.45
CA ILE A 520 33.25 -1.57 17.61
C ILE A 520 33.49 -1.17 19.07
N ALA A 521 32.75 -1.73 20.01
CA ALA A 521 32.93 -1.48 21.44
C ALA A 521 34.26 -2.05 21.94
N SER A 522 34.83 -1.44 22.99
CA SER A 522 35.94 -2.04 23.71
C SER A 522 35.51 -3.39 24.32
N PRO A 523 36.45 -4.33 24.61
CA PRO A 523 36.08 -5.64 25.17
C PRO A 523 35.24 -5.55 26.46
N ASP A 524 35.51 -4.55 27.31
CA ASP A 524 34.75 -4.34 28.55
C ASP A 524 33.35 -3.79 28.26
N LEU A 525 33.23 -2.76 27.42
CA LEU A 525 31.93 -2.21 27.02
C LEU A 525 31.10 -3.25 26.25
N ASN A 526 31.72 -4.09 25.43
CA ASN A 526 31.04 -5.18 24.73
C ASN A 526 30.38 -6.15 25.72
N ARG A 527 31.13 -6.58 26.74
CA ARG A 527 30.60 -7.45 27.81
C ARG A 527 29.45 -6.78 28.55
N GLU A 528 29.58 -5.51 28.91
CA GLU A 528 28.53 -4.75 29.61
C GLU A 528 27.28 -4.55 28.76
N LEU A 529 27.44 -4.25 27.48
CA LEU A 529 26.36 -4.14 26.51
C LEU A 529 25.61 -5.47 26.33
N LEU A 530 26.33 -6.60 26.24
CA LEU A 530 25.71 -7.92 26.16
C LEU A 530 24.89 -8.25 27.41
N GLU A 531 25.41 -7.94 28.60
CA GLU A 531 24.67 -8.13 29.86
C GLU A 531 23.44 -7.21 29.93
N LEU A 532 23.56 -5.97 29.45
CA LEU A 532 22.42 -5.06 29.32
C LEU A 532 21.36 -5.62 28.36
N ALA A 533 21.75 -6.13 27.20
CA ALA A 533 20.83 -6.72 26.22
C ALA A 533 20.08 -7.93 26.82
N LYS A 534 20.79 -8.82 27.51
CA LYS A 534 20.19 -9.96 28.23
C LYS A 534 19.20 -9.49 29.30
N ALA A 535 19.56 -8.48 30.09
CA ALA A 535 18.68 -7.92 31.10
C ALA A 535 17.41 -7.32 30.47
N TRP A 536 17.56 -6.65 29.33
CA TRP A 536 16.46 -6.07 28.57
C TRP A 536 15.51 -7.13 28.03
N GLN A 537 16.04 -8.15 27.35
CA GLN A 537 15.24 -9.26 26.80
C GLN A 537 14.56 -10.07 27.90
N LYS A 538 15.19 -10.22 29.07
CA LYS A 538 14.59 -10.86 30.25
C LYS A 538 13.41 -10.05 30.79
N LYS A 539 13.54 -8.73 30.90
CA LYS A 539 12.50 -7.85 31.46
C LYS A 539 11.34 -7.60 30.50
N TYR A 540 11.66 -7.39 29.22
CA TYR A 540 10.71 -7.11 28.15
C TYR A 540 10.94 -8.03 26.95
N PRO A 541 10.58 -9.33 27.05
CA PRO A 541 10.77 -10.27 25.95
C PRO A 541 10.17 -9.76 24.64
N ALA A 542 11.03 -9.53 23.65
CA ALA A 542 10.70 -8.87 22.39
C ALA A 542 9.67 -9.64 21.56
N GLU A 543 9.60 -10.96 21.72
CA GLU A 543 8.63 -11.83 21.06
C GLU A 543 7.23 -11.78 21.72
N LYS A 544 7.09 -11.11 22.86
CA LYS A 544 5.84 -11.00 23.63
C LYS A 544 5.38 -9.56 23.88
N ASN A 545 6.28 -8.60 23.77
CA ASN A 545 6.02 -7.21 24.10
C ASN A 545 6.16 -6.34 22.85
N CYS A 546 5.05 -5.78 22.38
CA CYS A 546 5.06 -4.84 21.26
C CYS A 546 5.55 -3.44 21.64
N HIS A 547 5.45 -3.08 22.93
CA HIS A 547 5.74 -1.73 23.39
C HIS A 547 6.09 -1.69 24.88
N MET A 548 7.18 -1.02 25.25
CA MET A 548 7.63 -0.81 26.63
C MET A 548 6.81 0.26 27.37
N PRO A 549 6.83 0.28 28.71
CA PRO A 549 6.07 1.24 29.49
C PRO A 549 6.84 2.52 29.66
N TYR A 550 6.19 3.64 29.36
CA TYR A 550 6.72 4.95 29.68
C TYR A 550 6.85 5.16 31.19
N GLY A 551 7.93 5.81 31.61
CA GLY A 551 8.19 6.24 32.98
C GLY A 551 8.48 5.13 34.00
N LYS A 552 8.63 3.86 33.58
CA LYS A 552 8.92 2.74 34.51
C LYS A 552 10.40 2.41 34.68
N ASP A 553 11.24 2.93 33.79
CA ASP A 553 12.66 2.62 33.66
C ASP A 553 13.48 3.92 33.72
N ALA A 554 14.81 3.84 33.63
CA ALA A 554 15.65 5.02 33.73
C ALA A 554 15.27 6.06 32.64
N PRO A 555 15.09 7.34 33.00
CA PRO A 555 14.65 8.36 32.06
C PRO A 555 15.78 8.75 31.08
N ARG A 556 15.41 9.19 29.88
CA ARG A 556 16.35 9.68 28.85
C ARG A 556 16.50 11.22 28.85
N GLU A 557 15.54 11.94 29.43
CA GLU A 557 15.27 13.36 29.18
C GLU A 557 16.37 14.35 29.64
N HIS A 558 16.53 15.46 28.89
CA HIS A 558 17.30 16.65 29.30
C HIS A 558 16.62 17.45 30.41
N TYR A 559 15.29 17.46 30.44
CA TYR A 559 14.47 18.22 31.37
C TYR A 559 13.61 17.26 32.17
N ARG A 560 13.50 17.43 33.50
CA ARG A 560 12.46 16.72 34.27
C ARG A 560 11.11 17.26 33.84
N ASN A 561 10.40 16.52 33.00
CA ASN A 561 9.07 16.92 32.59
C ASN A 561 8.14 17.02 33.81
N ARG A 562 7.82 18.26 34.21
CA ARG A 562 6.60 18.59 35.00
C ARG A 562 5.33 18.52 34.12
N ILE A 563 5.39 17.81 33.00
CA ILE A 563 4.22 17.54 32.18
C ILE A 563 3.31 16.67 33.05
N GLY A 564 2.16 17.24 33.42
CA GLY A 564 1.18 16.60 34.28
C GLY A 564 0.76 15.22 33.75
N ALA A 565 0.04 14.46 34.57
CA ALA A 565 -0.31 13.04 34.41
C ALA A 565 -0.97 12.61 33.07
N ALA A 566 -1.17 13.52 32.13
CA ALA A 566 -1.68 13.27 30.81
C ALA A 566 -0.55 12.85 29.84
N LEU A 567 0.18 11.79 30.16
CA LEU A 567 1.11 11.20 29.19
C LEU A 567 0.32 10.37 28.16
N PRO A 568 0.80 10.25 26.91
CA PRO A 568 0.12 9.46 25.89
C PRO A 568 -0.09 8.03 26.35
N SER A 569 -1.34 7.59 26.36
CA SER A 569 -1.67 6.21 26.73
C SER A 569 -1.16 5.25 25.65
N ARG A 570 -0.51 4.16 26.08
CA ARG A 570 -0.18 2.99 25.24
C ARG A 570 -1.37 2.48 24.42
N SER A 571 -2.60 2.76 24.86
CA SER A 571 -3.84 2.45 24.13
C SER A 571 -3.96 3.10 22.75
N LEU A 572 -2.99 3.93 22.34
CA LEU A 572 -2.99 4.64 21.05
C LEU A 572 -1.96 4.07 20.06
N ASN A 573 -1.06 3.19 20.51
CA ASN A 573 -0.04 2.57 19.65
C ASN A 573 -0.67 1.48 18.76
N PHE A 574 -0.33 1.44 17.46
CA PHE A 574 -0.90 0.47 16.50
C PHE A 574 -0.71 -0.97 16.99
N HIS A 575 0.53 -1.34 17.28
CA HIS A 575 0.91 -2.70 17.65
C HIS A 575 0.21 -3.13 18.95
N PHE A 576 0.05 -2.23 19.90
CA PHE A 576 -0.70 -2.48 21.13
C PHE A 576 -2.21 -2.67 20.89
N ILE A 577 -2.87 -1.77 20.13
CA ILE A 577 -4.32 -1.86 19.82
C ILE A 577 -4.67 -3.15 19.06
N HIS A 578 -3.77 -3.53 18.15
CA HIS A 578 -3.94 -4.70 17.31
C HIS A 578 -3.41 -5.99 17.93
N ASN A 579 -2.76 -5.91 19.10
CA ASN A 579 -2.10 -7.02 19.77
C ASN A 579 -1.17 -7.80 18.82
N VAL A 580 -0.33 -7.05 18.09
CA VAL A 580 0.67 -7.59 17.17
C VAL A 580 2.05 -7.07 17.58
N ILE A 581 3.09 -7.89 17.43
CA ILE A 581 4.47 -7.44 17.61
C ILE A 581 4.94 -6.76 16.32
N PRO A 582 5.73 -5.66 16.36
CA PRO A 582 6.37 -5.11 15.15
C PRO A 582 7.12 -6.19 14.37
N VAL A 583 6.94 -6.25 13.05
CA VAL A 583 7.45 -7.37 12.24
C VAL A 583 8.97 -7.36 12.13
N GLU A 584 9.56 -6.17 12.14
CA GLU A 584 11.01 -5.93 12.19
C GLU A 584 11.66 -6.47 13.47
N SER A 585 10.88 -6.76 14.53
CA SER A 585 11.41 -7.42 15.74
C SER A 585 12.01 -8.80 15.45
N LEU A 586 11.61 -9.47 14.36
CA LEU A 586 12.28 -10.70 13.91
C LEU A 586 13.73 -10.45 13.51
N TYR A 587 14.01 -9.35 12.81
CA TYR A 587 15.36 -8.97 12.43
C TYR A 587 16.19 -8.64 13.67
N PHE A 588 15.63 -7.84 14.58
CA PHE A 588 16.32 -7.46 15.80
C PHE A 588 16.63 -8.66 16.71
N LEU A 589 15.70 -9.61 16.83
CA LEU A 589 15.94 -10.87 17.54
C LEU A 589 17.02 -11.71 16.85
N ALA A 590 17.05 -11.76 15.51
CA ALA A 590 18.08 -12.48 14.77
C ALA A 590 19.48 -11.92 15.03
N GLU A 591 19.62 -10.59 15.12
CA GLU A 591 20.88 -9.94 15.48
C GLU A 591 21.27 -10.22 16.93
N TYR A 592 20.32 -10.12 17.85
CA TYR A 592 20.53 -10.43 19.27
C TYR A 592 21.03 -11.86 19.49
N TYR A 593 20.34 -12.86 18.93
CA TYR A 593 20.72 -14.27 19.10
C TYR A 593 22.04 -14.61 18.40
N HIS A 594 22.31 -13.99 17.25
CA HIS A 594 23.60 -14.11 16.61
C HIS A 594 24.74 -13.56 17.47
N ALA A 595 24.55 -12.38 18.07
CA ALA A 595 25.54 -11.77 18.97
C ALA A 595 25.83 -12.61 20.22
N LEU A 596 24.84 -13.38 20.70
CA LEU A 596 25.02 -14.33 21.81
C LEU A 596 25.68 -15.65 21.37
N GLY A 597 25.68 -15.97 20.08
CA GLY A 597 26.01 -17.32 19.61
C GLY A 597 24.99 -18.37 20.07
N GLU A 598 23.74 -17.96 20.32
CA GLU A 598 22.67 -18.81 20.83
C GLU A 598 21.51 -18.91 19.84
N ALA A 599 20.74 -19.98 19.89
CA ALA A 599 19.45 -20.08 19.19
C ALA A 599 18.31 -19.54 20.07
N PRO A 600 17.24 -18.97 19.49
CA PRO A 600 16.04 -18.65 20.26
C PRO A 600 15.43 -19.90 20.89
N PRO A 601 14.73 -19.79 22.02
CA PRO A 601 14.10 -20.95 22.68
C PRO A 601 12.94 -21.56 21.88
N ALA A 602 12.34 -20.79 20.97
CA ALA A 602 11.30 -21.23 20.06
C ALA A 602 11.21 -20.28 18.86
N PHE A 603 10.60 -20.74 17.76
CA PHE A 603 10.37 -19.91 16.59
C PHE A 603 9.29 -18.83 16.88
N PRO A 604 9.61 -17.53 16.76
CA PRO A 604 8.65 -16.46 17.02
C PRO A 604 7.63 -16.30 15.89
N ARG A 605 6.34 -16.47 16.21
CA ARG A 605 5.20 -16.36 15.26
C ARG A 605 4.80 -14.91 14.94
N ILE A 606 5.78 -14.03 14.75
CA ILE A 606 5.57 -12.58 14.58
C ILE A 606 5.11 -12.22 13.16
N ILE A 607 5.57 -12.93 12.13
CA ILE A 607 5.29 -12.58 10.72
C ILE A 607 3.85 -12.91 10.31
N GLU A 608 3.21 -13.89 10.95
CA GLU A 608 1.93 -14.47 10.50
C GLU A 608 0.75 -13.47 10.47
N PRO A 609 0.56 -12.57 11.46
CA PRO A 609 -0.47 -11.54 11.37
C PRO A 609 -0.27 -10.58 10.18
N TYR A 610 0.96 -10.37 9.73
CA TYR A 610 1.29 -9.53 8.58
C TYR A 610 1.11 -10.30 7.27
N ALA A 611 1.58 -11.55 7.22
CA ALA A 611 1.36 -12.46 6.11
C ALA A 611 -0.12 -12.69 5.79
N ARG A 612 -0.98 -12.80 6.81
CA ARG A 612 -2.45 -12.85 6.65
C ARG A 612 -3.06 -11.56 6.10
N ARG A 613 -2.28 -10.49 5.97
CA ARG A 613 -2.69 -9.26 5.26
C ARG A 613 -2.08 -9.18 3.88
N SER A 614 -1.33 -10.16 3.41
CA SER A 614 -0.78 -10.12 2.05
C SER A 614 -1.90 -9.95 1.02
N ASP A 615 -1.65 -9.13 0.01
CA ASP A 615 -2.53 -8.96 -1.14
C ASP A 615 -1.78 -9.36 -2.40
N TRP A 616 -2.46 -10.11 -3.28
CA TRP A 616 -1.84 -10.63 -4.48
C TRP A 616 -1.38 -9.50 -5.42
N ALA A 617 -2.25 -8.50 -5.68
CA ALA A 617 -2.00 -7.51 -6.72
C ALA A 617 -0.92 -6.50 -6.32
N SER A 618 -0.99 -6.01 -5.09
CA SER A 618 -0.04 -5.05 -4.55
C SER A 618 1.27 -5.71 -4.10
N LEU A 619 1.32 -7.05 -4.00
CA LEU A 619 2.38 -7.83 -3.33
C LEU A 619 2.59 -7.51 -1.83
N GLY A 620 1.98 -6.42 -1.33
CA GLY A 620 2.18 -5.85 -0.01
C GLY A 620 1.06 -6.21 0.94
N PHE A 621 0.64 -5.24 1.77
CA PHE A 621 -0.32 -5.47 2.84
C PHE A 621 -1.64 -4.76 2.60
N ARG A 622 -2.69 -5.45 2.99
CA ARG A 622 -4.01 -4.88 3.19
C ARG A 622 -4.04 -4.03 4.45
N ARG A 623 -4.91 -3.02 4.43
CA ARG A 623 -5.13 -2.11 5.54
C ARG A 623 -5.61 -2.86 6.78
N ALA A 624 -5.09 -2.49 7.94
CA ALA A 624 -5.47 -3.14 9.19
C ALA A 624 -6.94 -2.81 9.59
N PRO A 625 -7.76 -3.81 9.97
CA PRO A 625 -9.23 -3.65 10.07
C PRO A 625 -9.71 -2.77 11.22
N LYS A 626 -9.01 -2.74 12.38
CA LYS A 626 -9.46 -1.93 13.53
C LYS A 626 -9.20 -0.43 13.40
N LEU A 627 -8.62 0.04 12.29
CA LEU A 627 -8.47 1.48 12.04
C LEU A 627 -9.83 2.20 11.98
N PHE A 628 -10.94 1.51 11.66
CA PHE A 628 -12.27 2.11 11.48
C PHE A 628 -13.26 1.94 12.64
N LYS A 629 -13.02 1.04 13.60
CA LYS A 629 -14.00 0.74 14.68
C LYS A 629 -14.16 1.83 15.73
N ALA A 630 -13.41 2.93 15.66
CA ALA A 630 -13.58 4.07 16.57
C ALA A 630 -14.92 4.82 16.41
N ARG A 631 -15.77 4.42 15.44
CA ARG A 631 -17.01 5.09 15.07
C ARG A 631 -18.29 4.52 15.72
N GLU A 632 -18.24 3.37 16.41
CA GLU A 632 -19.42 2.79 17.09
C GLU A 632 -19.85 3.55 18.37
N ARG A 633 -19.26 4.72 18.67
CA ARG A 633 -19.83 5.63 19.67
C ARG A 633 -20.93 6.48 19.02
N PRO A 634 -22.17 6.47 19.56
CA PRO A 634 -23.29 7.18 18.96
C PRO A 634 -23.04 8.70 18.88
N SER A 635 -23.22 9.21 17.66
CA SER A 635 -23.37 10.61 17.23
C SER A 635 -22.39 11.67 17.78
N ALA A 636 -21.44 12.07 16.93
CA ALA A 636 -20.66 13.31 17.02
C ALA A 636 -21.48 14.62 17.05
N LEU A 637 -22.81 14.54 16.93
CA LEU A 637 -23.71 15.68 16.85
C LEU A 637 -24.08 16.27 18.22
N THR A 638 -23.85 15.55 19.33
CA THR A 638 -24.17 16.03 20.69
C THR A 638 -22.98 16.08 21.64
N ALA A 639 -21.86 15.43 21.30
CA ALA A 639 -20.65 15.54 22.09
C ALA A 639 -20.02 16.93 21.83
N PRO A 640 -19.79 17.77 22.87
CA PRO A 640 -19.08 19.02 22.70
C PRO A 640 -17.74 18.77 21.99
N TYR A 641 -17.24 19.76 21.23
CA TYR A 641 -16.01 19.69 20.42
C TYR A 641 -14.78 19.08 21.14
N SER A 642 -14.78 19.00 22.47
CA SER A 642 -13.76 18.35 23.29
C SER A 642 -13.84 16.82 23.39
N GLU A 643 -14.97 16.19 23.07
CA GLU A 643 -15.16 14.72 23.27
C GLU A 643 -15.49 13.95 21.97
N GLY A 644 -15.90 14.66 20.90
CA GLY A 644 -16.35 14.08 19.63
C GLY A 644 -15.39 14.21 18.45
N LEU A 645 -14.17 14.74 18.65
CA LEU A 645 -13.15 14.73 17.60
C LEU A 645 -12.61 13.30 17.44
N HIS A 646 -13.27 12.57 16.54
CA HIS A 646 -12.96 11.22 16.11
C HIS A 646 -11.54 11.14 15.54
N PHE A 647 -10.61 10.87 16.42
CA PHE A 647 -9.22 10.62 16.11
C PHE A 647 -9.09 9.20 15.54
N ASP A 648 -9.21 9.09 14.22
CA ASP A 648 -8.72 7.95 13.45
C ASP A 648 -7.41 7.45 14.05
N VAL A 649 -7.37 6.16 14.35
CA VAL A 649 -6.31 5.46 15.11
C VAL A 649 -4.92 5.99 14.73
N MET A 650 -4.27 6.56 15.75
CA MET A 650 -3.28 7.64 15.71
C MET A 650 -1.82 7.21 15.49
N ASP A 651 -1.63 6.01 14.96
CA ASP A 651 -0.35 5.55 14.41
C ASP A 651 -0.62 5.29 12.93
N LYS A 652 -1.08 6.36 12.26
CA LYS A 652 -1.59 6.41 10.87
C LYS A 652 -0.58 5.91 9.84
N GLU A 653 0.63 5.61 10.24
CA GLU A 653 1.74 5.34 9.34
C GLU A 653 1.91 3.83 9.19
N VAL A 654 1.67 3.08 10.27
CA VAL A 654 1.78 1.63 10.29
C VAL A 654 0.47 0.98 9.86
N GLY A 655 0.57 -0.07 9.06
CA GLY A 655 -0.55 -0.88 8.61
C GLY A 655 -1.32 -0.30 7.42
N ARG A 656 -0.73 0.64 6.67
CA ARG A 656 -1.26 1.20 5.41
C ARG A 656 -0.58 0.67 4.16
N GLY A 657 0.33 -0.30 4.30
CA GLY A 657 1.04 -0.98 3.22
C GLY A 657 2.00 -0.11 2.42
N GLY A 658 2.38 1.05 2.95
CA GLY A 658 3.35 1.97 2.36
C GLY A 658 4.79 1.46 2.38
N VAL A 659 5.72 2.32 1.95
CA VAL A 659 7.15 2.04 1.91
C VAL A 659 7.76 1.74 3.29
N ASP A 660 7.25 2.38 4.34
CA ASP A 660 7.69 2.16 5.73
C ASP A 660 7.26 0.80 6.27
N ASP A 661 5.99 0.42 6.05
CA ASP A 661 5.49 -0.94 6.35
C ASP A 661 6.30 -2.01 5.59
N LEU A 662 6.65 -1.73 4.34
CA LEU A 662 7.45 -2.61 3.52
C LEU A 662 8.89 -2.74 4.01
N ASN A 663 9.56 -1.64 4.37
CA ASN A 663 10.92 -1.69 4.92
C ASN A 663 10.95 -2.57 6.18
N ARG A 664 9.97 -2.40 7.08
CA ARG A 664 9.82 -3.24 8.28
C ARG A 664 9.62 -4.70 7.94
N PHE A 665 8.73 -5.00 7.00
CA PHE A 665 8.44 -6.38 6.63
C PHE A 665 9.60 -7.03 5.89
N PHE A 666 10.33 -6.29 5.05
CA PHE A 666 11.57 -6.74 4.42
C PHE A 666 12.59 -7.12 5.50
N ALA A 667 12.85 -6.24 6.46
CA ALA A 667 13.70 -6.56 7.61
C ALA A 667 13.18 -7.81 8.35
N GLY A 668 11.89 -7.86 8.66
CA GLY A 668 11.25 -9.00 9.31
C GLY A 668 11.42 -10.32 8.56
N ALA A 669 11.34 -10.32 7.22
CA ALA A 669 11.57 -11.50 6.39
C ALA A 669 13.04 -11.96 6.44
N ILE A 670 14.01 -11.04 6.44
CA ILE A 670 15.43 -11.35 6.67
C ILE A 670 15.61 -12.02 8.04
N GLY A 671 15.06 -11.40 9.09
CA GLY A 671 15.10 -11.93 10.45
C GLY A 671 14.45 -13.31 10.58
N HIS A 672 13.32 -13.52 9.91
CA HIS A 672 12.62 -14.80 9.87
C HIS A 672 13.52 -15.91 9.31
N VAL A 673 14.17 -15.68 8.17
CA VAL A 673 15.10 -16.66 7.57
C VAL A 673 16.28 -16.93 8.51
N ARG A 674 16.88 -15.89 9.09
CA ARG A 674 18.02 -16.03 10.01
C ARG A 674 17.66 -16.84 11.26
N LEU A 675 16.51 -16.55 11.90
CA LEU A 675 16.04 -17.28 13.07
C LEU A 675 15.68 -18.73 12.74
N ALA A 676 15.04 -18.98 11.59
CA ALA A 676 14.74 -20.33 11.12
C ALA A 676 16.02 -21.16 10.97
N ARG A 677 17.07 -20.57 10.38
CA ARG A 677 18.39 -21.21 10.25
C ARG A 677 19.05 -21.51 11.58
N LEU A 678 19.01 -20.57 12.54
CA LEU A 678 19.54 -20.79 13.89
C LEU A 678 18.83 -21.97 14.60
N LEU A 679 17.57 -22.22 14.25
CA LEU A 679 16.76 -23.32 14.78
C LEU A 679 16.84 -24.62 13.95
N GLY A 680 17.45 -24.60 12.76
CA GLY A 680 17.41 -25.72 11.81
C GLY A 680 16.02 -25.97 11.20
N ASP A 681 15.14 -24.96 11.17
CA ASP A 681 13.79 -25.05 10.64
C ASP A 681 13.76 -24.72 9.13
N GLY A 682 13.94 -25.74 8.30
CA GLY A 682 13.95 -25.59 6.85
C GLY A 682 12.61 -25.11 6.25
N GLU A 683 11.48 -25.40 6.91
CA GLU A 683 10.17 -24.96 6.43
C GLU A 683 10.00 -23.46 6.64
N GLN A 684 10.29 -22.96 7.84
CA GLN A 684 10.25 -21.52 8.11
C GLN A 684 11.31 -20.76 7.32
N GLU A 685 12.50 -21.33 7.09
CA GLU A 685 13.50 -20.71 6.20
C GLU A 685 12.91 -20.51 4.80
N ARG A 686 12.27 -21.53 4.23
CA ARG A 686 11.63 -21.45 2.92
C ARG A 686 10.51 -20.39 2.90
N ILE A 687 9.66 -20.34 3.92
CA ILE A 687 8.60 -19.34 4.04
C ILE A 687 9.17 -17.91 4.12
N GLY A 688 10.22 -17.69 4.92
CA GLY A 688 10.90 -16.41 5.00
C GLY A 688 11.47 -15.95 3.66
N ARG A 689 12.04 -16.87 2.87
CA ARG A 689 12.59 -16.59 1.53
C ARG A 689 11.50 -16.20 0.52
N TYR A 690 10.32 -16.81 0.61
CA TYR A 690 9.16 -16.41 -0.19
C TYR A 690 8.78 -14.95 0.09
N TYR A 691 8.62 -14.59 1.37
CA TYR A 691 8.27 -13.22 1.77
C TYR A 691 9.35 -12.21 1.40
N LEU A 692 10.62 -12.60 1.53
CA LEU A 692 11.75 -11.78 1.12
C LEU A 692 11.72 -11.47 -0.39
N ALA A 693 11.50 -12.50 -1.22
CA ALA A 693 11.45 -12.33 -2.67
C ALA A 693 10.33 -11.37 -3.10
N ARG A 694 9.14 -11.52 -2.52
CA ARG A 694 8.01 -10.60 -2.77
C ARG A 694 8.32 -9.17 -2.29
N SER A 695 8.93 -9.03 -1.12
CA SER A 695 9.30 -7.72 -0.56
C SER A 695 10.34 -7.00 -1.39
N ALA A 696 11.33 -7.72 -1.93
CA ALA A 696 12.36 -7.17 -2.81
C ALA A 696 11.74 -6.63 -4.12
N VAL A 697 10.88 -7.43 -4.77
CA VAL A 697 10.14 -7.00 -5.98
C VAL A 697 9.30 -5.76 -5.68
N LEU A 698 8.52 -5.78 -4.61
CA LEU A 698 7.66 -4.66 -4.26
C LEU A 698 8.46 -3.40 -3.93
N ARG A 699 9.57 -3.54 -3.19
CA ARG A 699 10.40 -2.40 -2.77
C ARG A 699 11.03 -1.71 -3.98
N TYR A 700 11.46 -2.51 -4.96
CA TYR A 700 11.94 -2.01 -6.24
C TYR A 700 10.82 -1.29 -7.02
N ALA A 701 9.66 -1.94 -7.14
CA ALA A 701 8.51 -1.40 -7.87
C ALA A 701 8.01 -0.05 -7.30
N MET A 702 7.97 0.09 -5.97
CA MET A 702 7.54 1.33 -5.31
C MET A 702 8.43 2.54 -5.67
N GLU A 703 9.76 2.37 -5.77
CA GLU A 703 10.64 3.47 -6.22
C GLU A 703 10.41 3.83 -7.68
N CYS A 704 10.13 2.84 -8.52
CA CYS A 704 10.02 3.05 -9.97
C CYS A 704 8.63 3.52 -10.40
N TRP A 705 7.63 3.49 -9.51
CA TRP A 705 6.24 3.79 -9.82
C TRP A 705 6.06 5.22 -10.38
N LYS A 706 6.69 6.22 -9.77
CA LYS A 706 6.66 7.62 -10.25
C LYS A 706 7.15 7.73 -11.70
N GLU A 707 8.31 7.15 -11.99
CA GLU A 707 8.90 7.19 -13.34
C GLU A 707 8.02 6.52 -14.37
N TYR A 708 7.35 5.43 -14.00
CA TYR A 708 6.37 4.80 -14.88
C TYR A 708 5.18 5.72 -15.17
N LEU A 709 4.65 6.41 -14.16
CA LEU A 709 3.55 7.36 -14.39
C LEU A 709 3.95 8.50 -15.33
N TYR A 710 5.19 8.98 -15.26
CA TYR A 710 5.73 9.95 -16.23
C TYR A 710 5.92 9.34 -17.62
N GLU A 711 6.56 8.17 -17.72
CA GLU A 711 6.79 7.46 -18.99
C GLU A 711 5.48 7.19 -19.74
N LYS A 712 4.42 6.90 -18.99
CA LYS A 712 3.09 6.62 -19.51
C LYS A 712 2.22 7.86 -19.57
N ASP A 713 2.74 9.07 -19.42
CA ASP A 713 1.95 10.30 -19.49
C ASP A 713 0.66 10.22 -18.63
N PHE A 714 0.75 9.67 -17.43
CA PHE A 714 -0.34 9.76 -16.44
C PHE A 714 -0.28 11.07 -15.69
N ILE A 715 0.93 11.53 -15.42
CA ILE A 715 1.20 12.79 -14.74
C ILE A 715 2.15 13.63 -15.59
N GLY A 716 1.88 14.93 -15.64
CA GLY A 716 2.82 15.91 -16.19
C GLY A 716 3.70 16.47 -15.08
N LEU A 717 4.88 16.98 -15.48
CA LEU A 717 5.65 17.82 -14.58
C LEU A 717 4.79 19.04 -14.24
N PRO A 718 4.67 19.41 -12.96
CA PRO A 718 4.00 20.64 -12.59
C PRO A 718 4.75 21.81 -13.21
N GLU A 719 4.01 22.79 -13.73
CA GLU A 719 4.63 24.01 -14.24
C GLU A 719 5.45 24.65 -13.11
N PRO A 720 6.68 25.10 -13.39
CA PRO A 720 7.45 25.83 -12.41
C PRO A 720 6.61 27.04 -11.95
N PRO A 721 6.49 27.28 -10.64
CA PRO A 721 5.65 28.36 -10.16
C PRO A 721 6.18 29.70 -10.71
N GLU A 722 5.30 30.53 -11.27
CA GLU A 722 5.67 31.83 -11.87
C GLU A 722 6.46 32.74 -10.92
N ASN A 723 6.23 32.59 -9.61
CA ASN A 723 7.05 33.16 -8.56
C ASN A 723 7.63 32.01 -7.72
N PRO A 724 8.94 31.98 -7.41
CA PRO A 724 9.43 31.10 -6.35
C PRO A 724 8.57 31.35 -5.12
N ARG A 725 7.92 30.31 -4.60
CA ARG A 725 7.04 30.42 -3.45
C ARG A 725 7.90 30.88 -2.28
N VAL A 726 7.91 32.17 -2.01
CA VAL A 726 8.25 32.70 -0.70
C VAL A 726 6.95 32.55 0.09
N PHE A 727 6.87 31.55 0.95
CA PHE A 727 5.83 31.57 1.98
C PHE A 727 6.01 32.90 2.73
N HIS A 728 4.97 33.75 2.65
CA HIS A 728 5.00 35.12 3.15
C HIS A 728 5.51 35.15 4.60
N GLY A 729 6.77 35.57 4.80
CA GLY A 729 7.37 35.79 6.12
C GLY A 729 8.53 34.86 6.53
N GLU A 730 8.87 33.82 5.77
CA GLU A 730 9.59 32.65 6.34
C GLU A 730 10.89 32.21 5.61
N GLY A 731 11.43 33.00 4.68
CA GLY A 731 12.86 32.95 4.29
C GLY A 731 13.41 31.71 3.56
N LEU A 732 12.68 30.61 3.43
CA LEU A 732 13.16 29.42 2.70
C LEU A 732 12.71 29.46 1.23
N LEU A 733 13.70 29.48 0.32
CA LEU A 733 13.47 29.38 -1.12
C LEU A 733 13.05 27.95 -1.48
N HIS A 734 11.87 27.79 -2.08
CA HIS A 734 11.61 26.63 -2.93
C HIS A 734 12.56 26.68 -4.14
N VAL A 735 13.60 25.83 -4.15
CA VAL A 735 14.60 25.79 -5.25
C VAL A 735 14.40 24.61 -6.22
N PHE A 736 13.27 23.91 -6.18
CA PHE A 736 13.05 22.82 -7.12
C PHE A 736 12.58 23.33 -8.47
N GLU A 737 13.55 23.61 -9.33
CA GLU A 737 13.29 23.57 -10.76
C GLU A 737 12.97 22.12 -11.13
N ARG A 738 11.68 21.77 -11.14
CA ARG A 738 11.18 20.45 -11.55
C ARG A 738 11.33 20.29 -13.08
N ARG A 739 12.57 20.23 -13.55
CA ARG A 739 12.93 20.20 -14.98
C ARG A 739 12.72 18.82 -15.60
N SER A 740 12.75 17.77 -14.78
CA SER A 740 12.59 16.38 -15.20
C SER A 740 11.82 15.57 -14.16
N PRO A 741 11.27 14.39 -14.53
CA PRO A 741 10.72 13.41 -13.59
C PRO A 741 11.66 13.04 -12.41
N HIS A 742 12.97 13.17 -12.61
CA HIS A 742 13.98 12.88 -11.60
C HIS A 742 14.11 13.99 -10.54
N ASP A 743 13.61 15.20 -10.82
CA ASP A 743 13.60 16.33 -9.90
C ASP A 743 12.36 16.37 -9.00
N ASP A 744 11.45 15.41 -9.19
CA ASP A 744 10.21 15.33 -8.46
C ASP A 744 10.33 14.36 -7.28
N ALA A 745 10.10 14.83 -6.06
CA ALA A 745 10.24 14.05 -4.83
C ALA A 745 9.03 13.16 -4.49
N LEU A 746 8.17 12.85 -5.47
CA LEU A 746 7.08 11.89 -5.28
C LEU A 746 7.60 10.49 -4.91
N CYS A 747 7.06 9.91 -3.85
CA CYS A 747 7.27 8.50 -3.49
C CYS A 747 5.94 7.82 -3.16
N VAL A 748 5.91 6.48 -3.22
CA VAL A 748 4.78 5.70 -2.71
C VAL A 748 4.74 5.85 -1.20
N TRP A 749 3.63 6.38 -0.70
CA TRP A 749 3.47 6.71 0.71
C TRP A 749 2.56 5.72 1.43
N GLU A 750 1.40 5.44 0.84
CA GLU A 750 0.46 4.42 1.32
C GLU A 750 0.02 3.57 0.13
N MET A 751 -0.23 2.30 0.40
CA MET A 751 -0.70 1.37 -0.61
C MET A 751 -1.53 0.28 0.07
N ASP A 752 -2.82 0.24 -0.26
CA ASP A 752 -3.75 -0.74 0.28
C ASP A 752 -4.60 -1.35 -0.84
N GLU A 753 -5.55 -2.19 -0.42
CA GLU A 753 -6.45 -2.95 -1.27
C GLU A 753 -7.44 -2.04 -2.07
N PHE A 754 -7.54 -0.77 -1.72
CA PHE A 754 -8.41 0.22 -2.37
C PHE A 754 -7.64 1.26 -3.18
N ASN A 755 -6.42 1.63 -2.76
CA ASN A 755 -5.69 2.74 -3.36
C ASN A 755 -4.17 2.60 -3.23
N LEU A 756 -3.49 3.43 -4.01
CA LEU A 756 -2.09 3.81 -3.81
C LEU A 756 -2.07 5.33 -3.74
N THR A 757 -1.34 5.88 -2.77
CA THR A 757 -1.09 7.32 -2.67
C THR A 757 0.38 7.60 -2.91
N LEU A 758 0.62 8.56 -3.79
CA LEU A 758 1.92 9.15 -4.01
C LEU A 758 1.97 10.47 -3.25
N ARG A 759 3.08 10.73 -2.56
CA ARG A 759 3.28 11.98 -1.85
C ARG A 759 4.65 12.53 -2.11
N VAL A 760 4.72 13.85 -2.15
CA VAL A 760 5.98 14.56 -2.24
C VAL A 760 6.65 14.41 -0.87
N THR A 761 7.86 13.85 -0.81
CA THR A 761 8.61 13.74 0.47
C THR A 761 9.23 15.07 0.90
N GLU A 762 8.68 16.19 0.46
CA GLU A 762 9.13 17.51 0.85
C GLU A 762 8.65 17.81 2.28
N PRO A 763 9.51 18.34 3.17
CA PRO A 763 9.14 18.72 4.54
C PRO A 763 7.99 19.74 4.66
N PHE A 764 7.59 20.37 3.56
CA PHE A 764 6.79 21.59 3.51
C PHE A 764 5.29 21.37 3.26
N SER A 765 4.89 20.24 2.67
CA SER A 765 3.49 20.06 2.22
C SER A 765 2.60 19.36 3.23
N GLU A 766 3.15 18.92 4.37
CA GLU A 766 2.44 18.01 5.27
C GLU A 766 2.51 18.38 6.75
N TRP A 767 1.38 18.16 7.40
CA TRP A 767 1.24 18.05 8.85
C TRP A 767 1.93 16.79 9.41
N SER A 768 2.32 15.86 8.54
CA SER A 768 3.21 14.76 8.90
C SER A 768 4.64 15.22 8.70
N SER A 769 5.28 15.66 9.78
CA SER A 769 6.69 16.08 9.77
C SER A 769 7.62 14.87 9.76
N ARG A 770 7.41 13.92 8.83
CA ARG A 770 8.25 12.72 8.69
C ARG A 770 8.62 12.45 7.26
N LEU A 771 9.90 12.18 7.05
CA LEU A 771 10.40 11.54 5.85
C LEU A 771 10.08 10.05 5.98
N LYS A 772 9.42 9.41 4.99
CA LYS A 772 9.02 7.98 5.15
C LYS A 772 9.75 7.00 4.26
N ALA A 773 10.29 7.45 3.13
CA ALA A 773 10.86 6.58 2.10
C ALA A 773 11.93 5.61 2.64
N TYR A 774 12.63 6.01 3.70
CA TYR A 774 13.77 5.28 4.27
C TYR A 774 13.57 4.92 5.72
N TRP A 775 12.37 5.06 6.25
CA TRP A 775 12.13 4.73 7.63
C TRP A 775 12.19 3.22 7.83
N HIS A 776 12.77 2.77 8.93
CA HIS A 776 12.95 1.36 9.28
C HIS A 776 13.83 0.54 8.31
N VAL A 777 14.66 1.20 7.49
CA VAL A 777 15.70 0.47 6.76
C VAL A 777 16.68 -0.17 7.76
N VAL A 778 17.15 -1.36 7.41
CA VAL A 778 18.27 -2.06 8.07
C VAL A 778 19.45 -2.12 7.08
N PRO A 779 20.69 -2.42 7.52
CA PRO A 779 21.86 -2.38 6.63
C PRO A 779 21.70 -3.17 5.34
N GLU A 780 21.04 -4.33 5.36
CA GLU A 780 20.79 -5.19 4.21
C GLU A 780 19.76 -4.58 3.24
N VAL A 781 18.74 -3.90 3.76
CA VAL A 781 17.80 -3.12 2.93
C VAL A 781 18.54 -1.93 2.33
N GLY A 782 19.41 -1.26 3.08
CA GLY A 782 20.29 -0.22 2.56
C GLY A 782 21.21 -0.73 1.44
N ARG A 783 21.80 -1.91 1.60
CA ARG A 783 22.60 -2.57 0.56
C ARG A 783 21.75 -2.93 -0.67
N PHE A 784 20.54 -3.44 -0.48
CA PHE A 784 19.60 -3.70 -1.58
C PHE A 784 19.30 -2.42 -2.37
N LEU A 785 19.03 -1.31 -1.67
CA LEU A 785 18.82 -0.01 -2.29
C LEU A 785 20.09 0.49 -3.00
N HIS A 786 21.29 0.26 -2.45
CA HIS A 786 22.55 0.57 -3.12
C HIS A 786 22.72 -0.22 -4.42
N ASP A 787 22.46 -1.52 -4.38
CA ASP A 787 22.76 -2.40 -5.50
C ASP A 787 21.76 -2.23 -6.66
N HIS A 788 20.52 -1.82 -6.37
CA HIS A 788 19.46 -1.79 -7.38
C HIS A 788 18.82 -0.41 -7.61
N LEU A 789 18.96 0.52 -6.68
CA LEU A 789 18.22 1.79 -6.66
C LEU A 789 19.08 3.01 -6.28
N ARG A 790 20.42 2.88 -6.27
CA ARG A 790 21.34 3.91 -5.75
C ARG A 790 21.11 5.27 -6.36
N GLU A 791 21.00 5.37 -7.68
CA GLU A 791 20.82 6.63 -8.38
C GLU A 791 19.53 7.33 -7.93
N ARG A 792 18.41 6.61 -7.91
CA ARG A 792 17.10 7.14 -7.49
C ARG A 792 17.11 7.62 -6.05
N VAL A 793 17.62 6.78 -5.15
CA VAL A 793 17.72 7.10 -3.72
C VAL A 793 18.65 8.29 -3.49
N SER A 794 19.80 8.33 -4.17
CA SER A 794 20.76 9.45 -4.08
C SER A 794 20.14 10.74 -4.59
N ARG A 795 19.34 10.69 -5.66
CA ARG A 795 18.67 11.87 -6.18
C ARG A 795 17.61 12.41 -5.23
N GLN A 796 16.76 11.54 -4.68
CA GLN A 796 15.78 11.95 -3.67
C GLN A 796 16.47 12.55 -2.45
N ALA A 797 17.62 11.99 -2.09
CA ALA A 797 18.49 12.52 -1.07
C ALA A 797 18.96 13.95 -1.36
N GLU A 798 19.58 14.18 -2.52
CA GLU A 798 20.03 15.52 -2.91
C GLU A 798 18.87 16.54 -2.97
N LEU A 799 17.65 16.10 -3.28
CA LEU A 799 16.47 16.97 -3.25
C LEU A 799 16.17 17.40 -1.80
N LEU A 800 16.17 16.47 -0.85
CA LEU A 800 15.97 16.77 0.55
C LEU A 800 17.05 17.74 1.08
N GLU A 801 18.33 17.46 0.81
CA GLU A 801 19.45 18.32 1.24
C GLU A 801 19.32 19.75 0.76
N ARG A 802 18.85 19.94 -0.47
CA ARG A 802 18.60 21.28 -1.03
C ARG A 802 17.42 21.97 -0.36
N SER A 803 16.41 21.20 0.03
CA SER A 803 15.21 21.68 0.73
C SER A 803 15.43 22.02 2.20
N LEU A 804 16.29 21.25 2.86
CA LEU A 804 16.51 21.27 4.28
C LEU A 804 18.02 21.08 4.53
N PRO A 805 18.83 22.14 4.35
CA PRO A 805 20.30 22.05 4.48
C PRO A 805 20.76 21.59 5.86
N GLU A 806 19.94 21.83 6.88
CA GLU A 806 20.17 21.46 8.28
C GLU A 806 19.50 20.13 8.66
N TRP A 807 19.13 19.29 7.69
CA TRP A 807 18.39 18.04 7.92
C TRP A 807 19.02 17.12 8.98
N TYR A 808 20.34 17.23 9.18
CA TYR A 808 21.12 16.38 10.08
C TYR A 808 21.23 16.92 11.50
N SER A 809 20.92 18.20 11.71
CA SER A 809 21.11 18.87 13.00
C SER A 809 19.98 18.51 13.96
N ALA A 810 20.33 18.13 15.18
CA ALA A 810 19.39 17.93 16.26
C ALA A 810 18.70 19.26 16.57
N TYR A 811 17.38 19.21 16.73
CA TYR A 811 16.55 20.40 16.90
C TYR A 811 16.67 21.44 15.78
N ALA A 812 17.13 21.05 14.58
CA ALA A 812 16.99 21.93 13.42
C ALA A 812 15.53 22.33 13.27
N ASP A 813 15.31 23.58 12.87
CA ASP A 813 13.98 24.06 12.54
C ASP A 813 13.39 23.12 11.49
N CYS A 814 12.27 22.47 11.83
CA CYS A 814 11.51 21.82 10.77
C CYS A 814 10.96 22.94 9.89
N VAL A 815 10.88 22.73 8.59
CA VAL A 815 10.54 23.85 7.74
C VAL A 815 9.15 24.39 8.08
N ILE A 816 9.10 25.69 8.38
CA ILE A 816 7.96 26.44 8.91
C ILE A 816 6.81 26.35 7.90
N ALA A 817 5.90 25.42 8.18
CA ALA A 817 4.64 25.14 7.49
C ALA A 817 3.82 24.09 8.28
N GLY A 818 4.49 23.25 9.09
CA GLY A 818 3.86 22.34 10.06
C GLY A 818 3.71 22.94 11.46
N GLU A 819 2.87 22.33 12.32
CA GLU A 819 2.69 22.72 13.74
C GLU A 819 3.87 22.31 14.65
N HIS A 820 4.95 21.76 14.09
CA HIS A 820 6.15 21.39 14.83
C HIS A 820 7.18 22.51 14.70
N PHE A 821 8.06 22.67 15.69
CA PHE A 821 9.16 23.65 15.59
C PHE A 821 10.46 22.98 15.14
N HIS A 822 10.65 21.71 15.46
CA HIS A 822 11.91 21.00 15.22
C HIS A 822 11.72 19.71 14.43
N LEU A 823 12.76 19.29 13.71
CA LEU A 823 12.83 17.96 13.10
C LEU A 823 12.70 16.86 14.16
N ARG A 824 11.98 15.80 13.81
CA ARG A 824 11.89 14.61 14.66
C ARG A 824 13.21 13.86 14.65
N PRO A 825 13.57 13.15 15.73
CA PRO A 825 14.81 12.39 15.79
C PRO A 825 14.90 11.29 14.72
N GLU A 826 13.77 10.74 14.23
CA GLU A 826 13.75 9.73 13.19
C GLU A 826 14.20 10.24 11.80
N ASP A 827 13.95 11.51 11.49
CA ASP A 827 14.22 12.11 10.19
C ASP A 827 15.72 12.28 9.88
N PRO A 828 16.54 12.94 10.74
CA PRO A 828 17.98 12.97 10.54
C PRO A 828 18.56 11.56 10.61
N TYR A 829 18.02 10.68 11.46
CA TYR A 829 18.51 9.32 11.61
C TYR A 829 18.36 8.50 10.33
N GLN A 830 17.15 8.38 9.79
CA GLN A 830 16.92 7.54 8.60
C GLN A 830 17.70 8.06 7.38
N TYR A 831 17.86 9.37 7.29
CA TYR A 831 18.55 9.98 6.17
C TYR A 831 20.07 9.84 6.30
N PHE A 832 20.60 9.95 7.52
CA PHE A 832 21.96 9.51 7.82
C PHE A 832 22.18 8.05 7.38
N MET A 833 21.23 7.15 7.67
CA MET A 833 21.35 5.74 7.24
C MET A 833 21.38 5.59 5.71
N VAL A 834 20.66 6.44 4.96
CA VAL A 834 20.79 6.52 3.49
C VAL A 834 22.21 6.91 3.08
N HIS A 835 22.79 7.92 3.74
CA HIS A 835 24.18 8.32 3.49
C HIS A 835 25.17 7.20 3.75
N ALA A 836 25.03 6.52 4.90
CA ALA A 836 25.93 5.47 5.32
C ALA A 836 25.82 4.23 4.43
N TRP A 837 24.60 3.74 4.18
CA TRP A 837 24.40 2.42 3.55
C TRP A 837 24.17 2.48 2.04
N VAL A 838 23.46 3.50 1.55
CA VAL A 838 23.10 3.61 0.13
C VAL A 838 24.10 4.46 -0.64
N ARG A 839 24.42 5.66 -0.15
CA ARG A 839 25.35 6.54 -0.86
C ARG A 839 26.80 6.16 -0.63
N LYS A 840 27.08 5.49 0.49
CA LYS A 840 28.44 5.19 1.00
C LYS A 840 29.26 6.48 1.11
N THR A 841 28.66 7.46 1.79
CA THR A 841 29.28 8.76 2.08
C THR A 841 30.55 8.53 2.90
N ASP A 842 31.58 9.34 2.68
CA ASP A 842 32.83 9.23 3.41
C ASP A 842 32.65 9.48 4.92
N ALA A 843 33.55 8.90 5.71
CA ALA A 843 33.44 8.89 7.16
C ALA A 843 33.57 10.28 7.81
N GLU A 844 34.32 11.20 7.18
CA GLU A 844 34.47 12.57 7.68
C GLU A 844 33.17 13.36 7.53
N THR A 845 32.51 13.23 6.38
CA THR A 845 31.19 13.81 6.14
C THR A 845 30.12 13.17 7.04
N LEU A 846 30.16 11.85 7.24
CA LEU A 846 29.25 11.18 8.19
C LEU A 846 29.45 11.69 9.62
N TRP A 847 30.69 11.90 10.06
CA TRP A 847 30.96 12.50 11.37
C TRP A 847 30.29 13.87 11.53
N LYS A 848 30.37 14.72 10.51
CA LYS A 848 29.65 16.01 10.49
C LYS A 848 28.13 15.83 10.62
N TYR A 849 27.56 14.84 9.93
CA TYR A 849 26.11 14.56 9.98
C TYR A 849 25.66 13.81 11.24
N ALA A 850 26.59 13.28 12.04
CA ALA A 850 26.23 12.66 13.32
C ALA A 850 25.69 13.71 14.31
N ASP A 851 26.19 14.94 14.24
CA ASP A 851 25.75 16.11 15.02
C ASP A 851 25.73 15.86 16.54
N LEU A 852 24.63 16.16 17.24
CA LEU A 852 24.47 16.06 18.69
C LEU A 852 23.32 15.09 19.05
N PRO A 853 23.31 14.54 20.28
CA PRO A 853 22.18 13.76 20.75
C PRO A 853 20.94 14.63 21.03
N TYR A 854 19.75 14.09 20.76
CA TYR A 854 18.45 14.66 21.13
C TYR A 854 18.09 14.47 22.61
N VAL A 855 18.77 13.56 23.31
CA VAL A 855 18.51 13.27 24.73
C VAL A 855 19.82 13.07 25.48
N ASN A 856 19.83 13.42 26.77
CA ASN A 856 21.04 13.38 27.58
C ASN A 856 21.60 11.97 27.78
N THR A 857 20.70 10.97 27.86
CA THR A 857 21.05 9.58 28.13
C THR A 857 20.37 8.66 27.14
N GLY A 858 21.17 7.90 26.40
CA GLY A 858 20.68 6.85 25.52
C GLY A 858 19.90 7.35 24.33
N ASP A 859 20.42 8.33 23.62
CA ASP A 859 19.98 8.57 22.26
C ASP A 859 20.52 7.44 21.36
N TRP A 860 19.71 6.41 21.15
CA TRP A 860 20.13 5.28 20.32
C TRP A 860 20.35 5.65 18.85
N TYR A 861 19.66 6.68 18.35
CA TYR A 861 19.90 7.13 16.98
C TYR A 861 21.26 7.80 16.87
N TYR A 862 21.62 8.68 17.80
CA TYR A 862 22.95 9.30 17.83
C TYR A 862 24.06 8.26 18.03
N ILE A 863 23.93 7.36 19.02
CA ILE A 863 24.89 6.28 19.24
C ILE A 863 25.08 5.43 17.98
N HIS A 864 23.99 5.10 17.28
CA HIS A 864 24.08 4.34 16.05
C HIS A 864 24.73 5.16 14.91
N LYS A 865 24.44 6.46 14.76
CA LYS A 865 25.16 7.34 13.81
C LYS A 865 26.66 7.34 14.07
N LEU A 866 27.09 7.41 15.33
CA LEU A 866 28.50 7.29 15.72
C LEU A 866 29.08 5.93 15.35
N ALA A 867 28.35 4.85 15.64
CA ALA A 867 28.77 3.51 15.30
C ALA A 867 29.00 3.37 13.78
N GLU A 868 28.05 3.83 12.98
CA GLU A 868 28.14 3.81 11.52
C GLU A 868 29.26 4.70 10.97
N THR A 869 29.54 5.82 11.61
CA THR A 869 30.70 6.68 11.30
C THR A 869 32.02 5.93 11.53
N ILE A 870 32.16 5.26 12.68
CA ILE A 870 33.34 4.44 12.99
C ILE A 870 33.50 3.31 11.97
N LYS A 871 32.40 2.61 11.63
CA LYS A 871 32.41 1.57 10.61
C LYS A 871 32.83 2.10 9.25
N ALA A 872 32.45 3.33 8.89
CA ALA A 872 32.89 3.96 7.66
C ALA A 872 34.40 4.28 7.67
N TYR A 873 34.97 4.74 8.79
CA TYR A 873 36.43 4.93 8.92
C TYR A 873 37.19 3.61 8.80
N ARG A 874 36.67 2.57 9.43
CA ARG A 874 37.29 1.24 9.49
C ARG A 874 37.16 0.48 8.17
N GLY A 875 36.09 0.75 7.42
CA GLY A 875 35.65 -0.07 6.32
C GLY A 875 34.78 -1.24 6.81
N VAL A 876 33.89 -1.70 5.91
CA VAL A 876 32.98 -2.81 6.16
C VAL A 876 33.08 -3.85 5.05
N SER A 877 33.16 -5.13 5.43
CA SER A 877 33.00 -6.27 4.54
C SER A 877 31.60 -6.88 4.72
N TRP A 878 31.18 -7.64 3.72
CA TRP A 878 29.99 -8.50 3.79
C TRP A 878 30.46 -9.94 3.61
N GLU A 879 30.32 -10.73 4.67
CA GLU A 879 30.80 -12.12 4.75
C GLU A 879 29.65 -13.09 4.95
#